data_AF-A0A7V7D797-F1
#
_entry.id   AF-A0A7V7D797-F1
#
_cell.length_a   1.000
_cell.length_b   1.000
_cell.length_c   1.000
_cell.angle_alpha   90.00
_cell.angle_beta   90.00
_cell.angle_gamma   90.00
#
_symmetry.space_group_name_H-M   'P 1'
#
loop_
_entity.id
_entity.type
_entity.pdbx_description
1 polymer ?
#
loop_
_entity_poly.entity_id
_entity_poly.type
_entity_poly.pdbx_seq_one_letter_code
_entity_poly.pdbx_strand_id
1 'polypeptide(L)'
;MLSFTKFTFIFCFSLTFYHISLGDFVLFDDRIDAQQKTEIRYDVPNGCVVTGLGFRAAYDNITTMHCRYHRLLANGRLADPKEVHLGSEPEHACEAKVMLPEGWVAVGFGAAGEPEWDVTLLRVWARRLNADGTLGEMKTYSDGFKPDRGTEREITITETDRILTGAGLRFHQNDIAGVYARSKRILNLGERHRRNLRGFTGRAWVLDAGRTPSLDKLDRDIKKFHLGRIDLRFAKGASKLHDNKAIRALSELSASARKQGAQSYAWIDTGNRETVQELFRRLPHLTGVVIDMPELPAGQQTVDVLKNLYALCQKAGRRLCLRLDACADSDHDKIPRLVRSLPKDVSLIVPFDEYQPEECRTAAFNATIYGKRDIIVELDLTACPTGPMLPDVRMNKHTSRLTQAVLNGAKGFIVHANISERYLPDTFNAISLYALHRLADNPFQPTDVLFSELSSIRYGAAANEAMAALKLTESTNDLIFQMFGVPVLWDGRKISSMAAADKRLQRYFRPSLSAATRKVLQELLEPTDNTAERIRQDTETALWLIRQSAANAEAAEKINPTAEVRTLIQALERLRIAALFWQELKQAYLLAKIYQVDGASGTRTAAEVALKKLASFAEHQTAMRDVASMFKGTDAFIASVENWLKDCDKTAVLPR
;
A
#
# COMPACT_ATOMS: atom_id res chain seq x y z
N MET A 1 -45.78 -8.80 -47.52
CA MET A 1 -44.33 -8.81 -47.82
C MET A 1 -43.66 -7.71 -47.00
N LEU A 2 -43.04 -8.07 -45.89
CA LEU A 2 -42.14 -7.18 -45.13
C LEU A 2 -40.96 -8.06 -44.68
N SER A 3 -39.78 -7.71 -45.18
CA SER A 3 -38.52 -8.42 -44.98
C SER A 3 -37.81 -7.87 -43.74
N PHE A 4 -37.53 -8.75 -42.76
CA PHE A 4 -36.75 -8.44 -41.57
C PHE A 4 -35.26 -8.64 -41.86
N THR A 5 -34.50 -7.55 -41.89
CA THR A 5 -33.04 -7.56 -42.01
C THR A 5 -32.41 -7.86 -40.65
N LYS A 6 -31.74 -9.02 -40.52
CA LYS A 6 -30.95 -9.40 -39.34
C LYS A 6 -29.65 -8.59 -39.32
N PHE A 7 -29.47 -7.77 -38.28
CA PHE A 7 -28.16 -7.20 -37.92
C PHE A 7 -27.36 -8.23 -37.12
N THR A 8 -26.30 -8.77 -37.72
CA THR A 8 -25.31 -9.60 -37.04
C THR A 8 -24.27 -8.68 -36.40
N PHE A 9 -24.33 -8.50 -35.08
CA PHE A 9 -23.25 -7.88 -34.31
C PHE A 9 -22.10 -8.89 -34.18
N ILE A 10 -21.03 -8.70 -34.95
CA ILE A 10 -19.77 -9.43 -34.77
C ILE A 10 -18.98 -8.73 -33.66
N PHE A 11 -18.99 -9.32 -32.47
CA PHE A 11 -18.03 -8.98 -31.42
C PHE A 11 -16.64 -9.49 -31.85
N CYS A 12 -15.81 -8.61 -32.40
CA CYS A 12 -14.39 -8.88 -32.58
C CYS A 12 -13.69 -8.88 -31.20
N PHE A 13 -13.46 -10.07 -30.65
CA PHE A 13 -12.43 -10.24 -29.62
C PHE A 13 -11.06 -10.09 -30.29
N SER A 14 -10.48 -8.90 -30.21
CA SER A 14 -9.05 -8.71 -30.49
C SER A 14 -8.25 -9.40 -29.39
N LEU A 15 -7.94 -10.68 -29.57
CA LEU A 15 -6.84 -11.34 -28.88
C LEU A 15 -5.54 -10.74 -29.45
N THR A 16 -5.19 -9.55 -28.97
CA THR A 16 -3.90 -8.94 -29.25
C THR A 16 -2.86 -9.77 -28.52
N PHE A 17 -2.32 -10.79 -29.20
CA PHE A 17 -1.10 -11.45 -28.76
C PHE A 17 0.00 -10.40 -28.84
N TYR A 18 0.31 -9.77 -27.71
CA TYR A 18 1.52 -8.96 -27.58
C TYR A 18 2.69 -9.89 -27.90
N HIS A 19 3.30 -9.69 -29.07
CA HIS A 19 4.57 -10.32 -29.43
C HIS A 19 5.64 -9.69 -28.53
N ILE A 20 5.87 -10.32 -27.38
CA ILE A 20 6.84 -9.90 -26.39
C ILE A 20 8.24 -10.17 -26.96
N SER A 21 9.00 -9.11 -27.25
CA SER A 21 10.37 -9.19 -27.78
C SER A 21 11.37 -9.74 -26.75
N LEU A 22 12.56 -10.12 -27.21
CA LEU A 22 13.68 -10.52 -26.33
C LEU A 22 14.18 -9.30 -25.53
N GLY A 23 14.01 -9.36 -24.20
CA GLY A 23 14.24 -8.26 -23.26
C GLY A 23 12.92 -7.60 -22.87
N ASP A 24 12.49 -7.79 -21.63
CA ASP A 24 11.47 -6.93 -21.01
C ASP A 24 12.05 -6.37 -19.72
N PHE A 25 12.69 -5.22 -19.82
CA PHE A 25 13.07 -4.47 -18.62
C PHE A 25 11.84 -3.83 -18.00
N VAL A 26 11.74 -3.96 -16.68
CA VAL A 26 10.62 -3.43 -15.90
C VAL A 26 11.13 -2.71 -14.67
N LEU A 27 10.43 -1.63 -14.31
CA LEU A 27 10.60 -0.93 -13.05
C LEU A 27 9.53 -1.40 -12.06
N PHE A 28 9.96 -1.88 -10.91
CA PHE A 28 9.08 -2.43 -9.88
C PHE A 28 9.61 -2.10 -8.48
N ASP A 29 8.93 -2.58 -7.44
CA ASP A 29 9.35 -2.39 -6.04
C ASP A 29 9.55 -0.91 -5.68
N ASP A 30 8.49 -0.14 -5.94
CA ASP A 30 8.44 1.30 -5.68
C ASP A 30 8.65 1.61 -4.20
N ARG A 31 9.60 2.50 -3.91
CA ARG A 31 10.00 2.90 -2.56
C ARG A 31 10.14 4.41 -2.48
N ILE A 32 9.65 4.98 -1.39
CA ILE A 32 9.95 6.37 -1.03
C ILE A 32 11.18 6.32 -0.11
N ASP A 33 12.33 6.77 -0.63
CA ASP A 33 13.61 6.77 0.09
C ASP A 33 13.72 7.95 1.06
N ALA A 34 13.04 9.05 0.77
CA ALA A 34 12.92 10.20 1.65
C ALA A 34 11.59 10.93 1.42
N GLN A 35 10.90 11.31 2.50
CA GLN A 35 9.60 12.01 2.46
C GLN A 35 9.61 13.16 3.47
N GLN A 36 10.31 14.24 3.17
CA GLN A 36 10.26 15.47 3.98
C GLN A 36 9.33 16.49 3.32
N LYS A 37 8.88 17.51 4.08
CA LYS A 37 8.19 18.66 3.49
C LYS A 37 9.09 19.25 2.41
N THR A 38 8.53 19.49 1.23
CA THR A 38 9.22 20.03 0.03
C THR A 38 8.33 21.10 -0.57
N GLU A 39 8.90 22.18 -1.11
CA GLU A 39 8.12 23.18 -1.85
C GLU A 39 7.76 22.66 -3.24
N ILE A 40 8.73 21.99 -3.89
CA ILE A 40 8.55 21.39 -5.21
C ILE A 40 9.02 19.95 -5.18
N ARG A 41 8.22 19.05 -5.76
CA ARG A 41 8.55 17.65 -5.98
C ARG A 41 7.96 17.15 -7.28
N TYR A 42 8.61 16.15 -7.87
CA TYR A 42 8.16 15.49 -9.09
C TYR A 42 8.47 14.00 -9.08
N ASP A 43 7.45 13.21 -9.37
CA ASP A 43 7.60 11.79 -9.73
C ASP A 43 7.50 11.67 -11.25
N VAL A 44 8.50 11.04 -11.86
CA VAL A 44 8.46 10.77 -13.30
C VAL A 44 7.37 9.73 -13.62
N PRO A 45 6.80 9.75 -14.83
CA PRO A 45 5.81 8.74 -15.23
C PRO A 45 6.35 7.31 -15.09
N ASN A 46 5.46 6.31 -14.96
CA ASN A 46 5.93 4.94 -14.80
C ASN A 46 6.70 4.46 -16.03
N GLY A 47 7.68 3.58 -15.77
CA GLY A 47 8.62 3.15 -16.77
C GLY A 47 9.61 4.24 -17.17
N CYS A 48 9.62 5.41 -16.52
CA CYS A 48 10.62 6.44 -16.72
C CYS A 48 11.60 6.51 -15.54
N VAL A 49 12.77 7.09 -15.79
CA VAL A 49 13.88 7.18 -14.84
C VAL A 49 14.46 8.59 -14.84
N VAL A 50 14.88 9.09 -13.69
CA VAL A 50 15.49 10.42 -13.58
C VAL A 50 16.90 10.39 -14.19
N THR A 51 17.18 11.36 -15.06
CA THR A 51 18.43 11.50 -15.80
C THR A 51 19.02 12.91 -15.73
N GLY A 52 18.40 13.80 -14.95
CA GLY A 52 18.90 15.13 -14.68
C GLY A 52 17.99 15.88 -13.73
N LEU A 53 18.58 16.76 -12.93
CA LEU A 53 17.91 17.58 -11.93
C LEU A 53 18.49 18.98 -11.95
N GLY A 54 17.66 19.99 -11.70
CA GLY A 54 18.10 21.35 -11.45
C GLY A 54 17.14 22.06 -10.51
N PHE A 55 17.67 22.97 -9.70
CA PHE A 55 16.89 23.71 -8.70
C PHE A 55 17.28 25.18 -8.65
N ARG A 56 16.30 26.01 -8.27
CA ARG A 56 16.44 27.43 -7.96
C ARG A 56 15.70 27.70 -6.67
N ALA A 57 16.27 28.51 -5.79
CA ALA A 57 15.56 29.04 -4.64
C ALA A 57 15.31 30.55 -4.79
N ALA A 58 14.24 31.04 -4.17
CA ALA A 58 13.97 32.46 -4.00
C ALA A 58 12.97 32.65 -2.86
N TYR A 59 13.08 33.74 -2.12
CA TYR A 59 12.18 34.09 -1.02
C TYR A 59 11.94 32.92 -0.05
N ASP A 60 13.03 32.29 0.35
CA ASP A 60 13.01 31.19 1.32
C ASP A 60 12.25 29.93 0.87
N ASN A 61 12.19 29.67 -0.44
CA ASN A 61 11.50 28.53 -1.04
C ASN A 61 12.24 28.04 -2.28
N ILE A 62 12.11 26.76 -2.63
CA ILE A 62 12.43 26.33 -4.00
C ILE A 62 11.34 26.87 -4.94
N THR A 63 11.71 27.76 -5.87
CA THR A 63 10.76 28.36 -6.83
C THR A 63 10.82 27.74 -8.21
N THR A 64 11.91 27.02 -8.54
CA THR A 64 12.07 26.30 -9.81
C THR A 64 12.68 24.93 -9.59
N MET A 65 12.13 23.92 -10.26
CA MET A 65 12.73 22.59 -10.42
C MET A 65 12.71 22.21 -11.90
N HIS A 66 13.87 21.82 -12.44
CA HIS A 66 13.99 21.17 -13.75
C HIS A 66 14.22 19.68 -13.52
N CYS A 67 13.36 18.83 -14.08
CA CYS A 67 13.52 17.38 -14.01
C CYS A 67 13.60 16.79 -15.41
N ARG A 68 14.75 16.21 -15.76
CA ARG A 68 14.91 15.45 -17.01
C ARG A 68 14.78 13.97 -16.77
N TYR A 69 13.92 13.31 -17.52
CA TYR A 69 13.71 11.87 -17.45
C TYR A 69 13.72 11.23 -18.83
N HIS A 70 13.95 9.92 -18.84
CA HIS A 70 13.84 9.09 -20.03
C HIS A 70 12.91 7.93 -19.77
N ARG A 71 12.24 7.43 -20.82
CA ARG A 71 11.54 6.15 -20.77
C ARG A 71 12.54 5.00 -20.87
N LEU A 72 12.45 4.05 -19.95
CA LEU A 72 13.13 2.76 -20.04
C LEU A 72 12.34 1.87 -20.99
N LEU A 73 12.95 1.53 -22.12
CA LEU A 73 12.37 0.62 -23.09
C LEU A 73 12.52 -0.84 -22.65
N ALA A 74 11.69 -1.72 -23.21
CA ALA A 74 11.74 -3.16 -22.96
C ALA A 74 13.11 -3.77 -23.27
N ASN A 75 13.89 -3.19 -24.18
CA ASN A 75 15.26 -3.61 -24.53
C ASN A 75 16.37 -2.98 -23.65
N GLY A 76 16.01 -2.19 -22.64
CA GLY A 76 16.95 -1.67 -21.63
C GLY A 76 17.58 -0.35 -22.02
N ARG A 77 17.26 0.17 -23.20
CA ARG A 77 17.70 1.49 -23.64
C ARG A 77 16.82 2.57 -23.02
N LEU A 78 17.44 3.71 -22.76
CA LEU A 78 16.74 4.94 -22.44
C LEU A 78 16.34 5.63 -23.74
N ALA A 79 15.10 6.09 -23.82
CA ALA A 79 14.56 6.80 -24.98
C ALA A 79 13.68 7.97 -24.55
N ASP A 80 13.32 8.80 -25.52
CA ASP A 80 12.39 9.92 -25.38
C ASP A 80 12.75 10.84 -24.20
N PRO A 81 13.94 11.49 -24.21
CA PRO A 81 14.27 12.50 -23.20
C PRO A 81 13.16 13.53 -23.12
N LYS A 82 12.66 13.76 -21.91
CA LYS A 82 11.72 14.84 -21.60
C LYS A 82 12.24 15.63 -20.44
N GLU A 83 12.06 16.93 -20.50
CA GLU A 83 12.33 17.84 -19.40
C GLU A 83 11.02 18.51 -18.98
N VAL A 84 10.80 18.55 -17.68
CA VAL A 84 9.63 19.21 -17.08
C VAL A 84 10.13 20.28 -16.13
N HIS A 85 9.50 21.44 -16.23
CA HIS A 85 9.78 22.62 -15.42
C HIS A 85 8.63 22.87 -14.46
N LEU A 86 8.95 23.06 -13.19
CA LEU A 86 7.99 23.07 -12.10
C LEU A 86 8.30 24.22 -11.13
N GLY A 87 7.28 24.69 -10.42
CA GLY A 87 7.40 25.69 -9.36
C GLY A 87 6.55 26.92 -9.58
N SER A 88 6.74 27.93 -8.73
CA SER A 88 6.13 29.25 -8.91
C SER A 88 6.78 30.04 -10.05
N GLU A 89 8.04 29.73 -10.36
CA GLU A 89 8.84 30.34 -11.43
C GLU A 89 9.44 29.25 -12.34
N PRO A 90 8.61 28.43 -13.02
CA PRO A 90 9.10 27.23 -13.72
C PRO A 90 10.07 27.57 -14.88
N GLU A 91 9.86 28.70 -15.54
CA GLU A 91 10.64 29.13 -16.71
C GLU A 91 11.99 29.80 -16.35
N HIS A 92 12.28 29.99 -15.07
CA HIS A 92 13.54 30.59 -14.64
C HIS A 92 14.71 29.60 -14.77
N ALA A 93 15.92 30.13 -14.90
CA ALA A 93 17.14 29.32 -14.87
C ALA A 93 17.40 28.80 -13.44
N CYS A 94 17.80 27.55 -13.35
CA CYS A 94 18.31 26.94 -12.11
C CYS A 94 19.68 27.52 -11.74
N GLU A 95 19.93 27.68 -10.44
CA GLU A 95 21.26 28.05 -9.91
C GLU A 95 22.25 26.88 -10.03
N ALA A 96 21.75 25.64 -9.87
CA ALA A 96 22.52 24.42 -10.06
C ALA A 96 21.71 23.41 -10.86
N LYS A 97 22.29 22.82 -11.91
CA LYS A 97 21.62 21.92 -12.85
C LYS A 97 22.57 20.82 -13.35
N VAL A 98 22.36 19.60 -12.87
CA VAL A 98 23.12 18.42 -13.29
C VAL A 98 22.33 17.62 -14.34
N MET A 99 22.86 17.54 -15.56
CA MET A 99 22.37 16.69 -16.64
C MET A 99 23.31 15.51 -16.86
N LEU A 100 22.80 14.28 -16.68
CA LEU A 100 23.63 13.09 -16.80
C LEU A 100 24.00 12.76 -18.27
N PRO A 101 25.13 12.12 -18.54
CA PRO A 101 25.46 11.63 -19.88
C PRO A 101 24.46 10.57 -20.39
N GLU A 102 24.45 10.28 -21.69
CA GLU A 102 23.60 9.24 -22.27
C GLU A 102 23.84 7.87 -21.62
N GLY A 103 22.75 7.15 -21.31
CA GLY A 103 22.80 5.84 -20.67
C GLY A 103 23.10 5.87 -19.17
N TRP A 104 23.17 7.05 -18.54
CA TRP A 104 23.29 7.19 -17.09
C TRP A 104 21.93 7.50 -16.45
N VAL A 105 21.72 6.92 -15.27
CA VAL A 105 20.50 7.11 -14.46
C VAL A 105 20.88 7.60 -13.06
N ALA A 106 20.08 8.50 -12.50
CA ALA A 106 20.28 8.96 -11.14
C ALA A 106 19.95 7.84 -10.14
N VAL A 107 20.74 7.73 -9.08
CA VAL A 107 20.57 6.81 -7.95
C VAL A 107 20.64 7.56 -6.61
N GLY A 108 20.49 8.88 -6.64
CA GLY A 108 20.54 9.73 -5.47
C GLY A 108 20.84 11.17 -5.84
N PHE A 109 20.54 12.08 -4.92
CA PHE A 109 20.92 13.49 -5.06
C PHE A 109 20.97 14.19 -3.70
N GLY A 110 21.69 15.30 -3.66
CA GLY A 110 21.79 16.15 -2.48
C GLY A 110 22.10 17.58 -2.88
N ALA A 111 21.80 18.52 -1.99
CA ALA A 111 21.96 19.95 -2.26
C ALA A 111 22.42 20.70 -1.02
N ALA A 112 22.93 21.92 -1.22
CA ALA A 112 23.22 22.89 -0.17
C ALA A 112 22.79 24.30 -0.59
N GLY A 113 22.34 25.09 0.39
CA GLY A 113 21.93 26.47 0.24
C GLY A 113 22.93 27.46 0.84
N GLU A 114 22.73 28.74 0.58
CA GLU A 114 23.40 29.83 1.30
C GLU A 114 22.47 31.03 1.55
N PRO A 115 22.88 31.94 2.45
CA PRO A 115 22.25 33.26 2.57
C PRO A 115 22.16 33.92 1.19
N GLU A 116 21.03 34.58 0.93
CA GLU A 116 20.57 35.10 -0.39
C GLU A 116 19.67 34.16 -1.20
N TRP A 117 19.26 33.03 -0.61
CA TRP A 117 18.28 32.10 -1.17
C TRP A 117 18.74 31.36 -2.42
N ASP A 118 20.03 31.06 -2.53
CA ASP A 118 20.58 30.32 -3.67
C ASP A 118 20.85 28.84 -3.34
N VAL A 119 20.54 27.95 -4.28
CA VAL A 119 21.05 26.58 -4.32
C VAL A 119 22.49 26.61 -4.84
N THR A 120 23.44 26.59 -3.92
CA THR A 120 24.87 26.76 -4.23
C THR A 120 25.56 25.50 -4.74
N LEU A 121 24.97 24.35 -4.44
CA LEU A 121 25.44 23.01 -4.83
C LEU A 121 24.24 22.12 -5.14
N LEU A 122 24.33 21.43 -6.27
CA LEU A 122 23.57 20.22 -6.55
C LEU A 122 24.55 19.08 -6.85
N ARG A 123 24.40 17.97 -6.14
CA ARG A 123 25.15 16.72 -6.35
C ARG A 123 24.18 15.62 -6.74
N VAL A 124 24.49 14.90 -7.82
CA VAL A 124 23.74 13.73 -8.28
C VAL A 124 24.67 12.53 -8.32
N TRP A 125 24.30 11.47 -7.60
CA TRP A 125 24.94 10.17 -7.74
C TRP A 125 24.24 9.42 -8.86
N ALA A 126 25.00 8.82 -9.77
CA ALA A 126 24.45 8.13 -10.93
C ALA A 126 25.21 6.85 -11.24
N ARG A 127 24.55 5.92 -11.93
CA ARG A 127 25.16 4.69 -12.46
C ARG A 127 24.87 4.59 -13.96
N ARG A 128 25.77 3.95 -14.70
CA ARG A 128 25.53 3.60 -16.10
C ARG A 128 24.57 2.42 -16.16
N LEU A 129 23.50 2.54 -16.95
CA LEU A 129 22.61 1.43 -17.26
C LEU A 129 23.21 0.60 -18.41
N ASN A 130 23.56 -0.65 -18.11
CA ASN A 130 24.11 -1.58 -19.10
C ASN A 130 23.00 -2.21 -19.95
N ALA A 131 23.36 -2.79 -21.10
CA ALA A 131 22.40 -3.42 -22.02
C ALA A 131 21.69 -4.65 -21.42
N ASP A 132 22.30 -5.29 -20.41
CA ASP A 132 21.70 -6.39 -19.65
C ASP A 132 20.81 -5.92 -18.49
N GLY A 133 20.70 -4.60 -18.31
CA GLY A 133 19.99 -3.84 -17.27
C GLY A 133 20.62 -3.83 -15.90
N THR A 134 21.85 -4.31 -15.77
CA THR A 134 22.64 -4.08 -14.57
C THR A 134 23.06 -2.60 -14.49
N LEU A 135 23.22 -2.10 -13.27
CA LEU A 135 23.79 -0.77 -13.05
C LEU A 135 25.29 -0.88 -12.79
N GLY A 136 26.09 -0.12 -13.52
CA GLY A 136 27.53 -0.03 -13.34
C GLY A 136 27.94 0.66 -12.04
N GLU A 137 29.23 0.99 -11.94
CA GLU A 137 29.77 1.72 -10.80
C GLU A 137 29.11 3.09 -10.62
N MET A 138 28.97 3.51 -9.36
CA MET A 138 28.42 4.81 -9.00
C MET A 138 29.45 5.90 -9.29
N LYS A 139 29.02 6.97 -9.96
CA LYS A 139 29.79 8.20 -10.16
C LYS A 139 29.02 9.40 -9.64
N THR A 140 29.75 10.42 -9.25
CA THR A 140 29.22 11.68 -8.74
C THR A 140 29.31 12.75 -9.82
N TYR A 141 28.24 13.51 -9.99
CA TYR A 141 28.15 14.67 -10.86
C TYR A 141 27.70 15.85 -10.01
N SER A 142 28.41 16.98 -10.07
CA SER A 142 28.11 18.16 -9.26
C SER A 142 28.05 19.41 -10.13
N ASP A 143 27.17 20.33 -9.76
CA ASP A 143 27.03 21.65 -10.37
C ASP A 143 26.61 22.68 -9.30
N GLY A 144 26.63 23.96 -9.66
CA GLY A 144 26.43 25.11 -8.77
C GLY A 144 27.73 25.90 -8.59
N PHE A 145 27.64 27.10 -8.00
CA PHE A 145 28.81 27.97 -7.86
C PHE A 145 29.76 27.56 -6.72
N LYS A 146 29.35 26.61 -5.85
CA LYS A 146 30.20 25.99 -4.80
C LYS A 146 30.17 24.45 -4.88
N PRO A 147 30.66 23.85 -5.99
CA PRO A 147 30.49 22.43 -6.26
C PRO A 147 31.24 21.51 -5.28
N ASP A 148 32.28 22.03 -4.63
CA ASP A 148 33.13 21.28 -3.69
C ASP A 148 32.59 21.27 -2.24
N ARG A 149 31.50 21.98 -1.95
CA ARG A 149 30.88 22.01 -0.61
C ARG A 149 30.26 20.65 -0.25
N GLY A 150 30.02 20.42 1.04
CA GLY A 150 29.17 19.34 1.53
C GLY A 150 27.69 19.63 1.29
N THR A 151 26.88 18.59 1.12
CA THR A 151 25.42 18.72 1.04
C THR A 151 24.78 18.85 2.43
N GLU A 152 23.73 19.66 2.56
CA GLU A 152 22.95 19.81 3.80
C GLU A 152 21.89 18.72 3.95
N ARG A 153 21.32 18.30 2.81
CA ARG A 153 20.43 17.15 2.69
C ARG A 153 20.84 16.35 1.47
N GLU A 154 20.89 15.04 1.65
CA GLU A 154 21.19 14.11 0.58
C GLU A 154 20.44 12.79 0.77
N ILE A 155 20.29 12.08 -0.33
CA ILE A 155 19.85 10.70 -0.37
C ILE A 155 20.67 9.96 -1.41
N THR A 156 21.30 8.86 -0.99
CA THR A 156 22.09 7.99 -1.85
C THR A 156 21.55 6.57 -1.76
N ILE A 157 21.15 6.01 -2.90
CA ILE A 157 20.67 4.64 -3.01
C ILE A 157 21.88 3.75 -3.29
N THR A 158 22.16 2.84 -2.36
CA THR A 158 23.37 2.00 -2.43
C THR A 158 23.12 0.70 -3.17
N GLU A 159 21.87 0.26 -3.25
CA GLU A 159 21.43 -0.93 -3.94
C GLU A 159 21.77 -0.87 -5.44
N THR A 160 22.38 -1.94 -5.96
CA THR A 160 22.91 -2.00 -7.33
C THR A 160 21.86 -2.21 -8.41
N ASP A 161 20.61 -2.41 -8.02
CA ASP A 161 19.47 -2.67 -8.89
C ASP A 161 18.39 -1.59 -8.77
N ARG A 162 18.65 -0.45 -8.13
CA ARG A 162 17.63 0.56 -7.83
C ARG A 162 18.01 1.94 -8.35
N ILE A 163 17.01 2.64 -8.87
CA ILE A 163 17.17 3.91 -9.60
C ILE A 163 16.16 4.95 -9.13
N LEU A 164 16.55 6.21 -9.21
CA LEU A 164 15.72 7.35 -8.83
C LEU A 164 14.62 7.58 -9.88
N THR A 165 13.39 7.74 -9.39
CA THR A 165 12.17 7.98 -10.16
C THR A 165 11.37 9.19 -9.65
N GLY A 166 11.78 9.79 -8.54
CA GLY A 166 11.20 11.04 -8.05
C GLY A 166 12.19 11.81 -7.22
N ALA A 167 12.06 13.14 -7.26
CA ALA A 167 12.93 14.07 -6.56
C ALA A 167 12.15 15.30 -6.12
N GLY A 168 12.60 15.95 -5.04
CA GLY A 168 12.09 17.23 -4.59
C GLY A 168 12.95 17.82 -3.50
N LEU A 169 12.89 19.14 -3.34
CA LEU A 169 13.68 19.86 -2.34
C LEU A 169 12.82 20.84 -1.57
N ARG A 170 13.34 21.21 -0.40
CA ARG A 170 12.85 22.29 0.43
C ARG A 170 13.98 23.26 0.74
N PHE A 171 13.74 24.54 0.57
CA PHE A 171 14.61 25.61 1.02
C PHE A 171 13.94 26.30 2.22
N HIS A 172 14.68 26.53 3.30
CA HIS A 172 14.18 27.32 4.44
C HIS A 172 15.34 27.86 5.28
N GLN A 173 15.22 29.12 5.69
CA GLN A 173 16.19 29.87 6.47
C GLN A 173 17.62 29.78 5.93
N ASN A 174 17.77 29.84 4.60
CA ASN A 174 19.05 29.77 3.88
C ASN A 174 19.67 28.36 3.74
N ASP A 175 18.98 27.32 4.21
CA ASP A 175 19.45 25.94 4.10
C ASP A 175 18.47 25.09 3.29
N ILE A 176 18.97 23.99 2.73
CA ILE A 176 18.13 22.89 2.27
C ILE A 176 17.55 22.18 3.49
N ALA A 177 16.29 22.48 3.80
CA ALA A 177 15.62 21.95 4.98
C ALA A 177 15.01 20.57 4.76
N GLY A 178 14.75 20.19 3.51
CA GLY A 178 13.94 19.02 3.16
C GLY A 178 14.32 18.39 1.83
N VAL A 179 14.22 17.06 1.75
CA VAL A 179 14.43 16.28 0.53
C VAL A 179 13.30 15.25 0.34
N TYR A 180 12.88 15.09 -0.90
CA TYR A 180 11.99 14.02 -1.35
C TYR A 180 12.72 13.15 -2.37
N ALA A 181 12.66 11.83 -2.19
CA ALA A 181 13.18 10.89 -3.17
C ALA A 181 12.31 9.64 -3.25
N ARG A 182 12.09 9.19 -4.48
CA ARG A 182 11.37 7.97 -4.81
C ARG A 182 12.20 7.14 -5.76
N SER A 183 12.23 5.83 -5.58
CA SER A 183 12.99 4.92 -6.42
C SER A 183 12.25 3.65 -6.77
N LYS A 184 12.74 2.99 -7.82
CA LYS A 184 12.26 1.66 -8.25
C LYS A 184 13.45 0.75 -8.53
N ARG A 185 13.25 -0.55 -8.36
CA ARG A 185 14.18 -1.56 -8.86
C ARG A 185 14.02 -1.74 -10.36
N ILE A 186 15.14 -1.96 -11.05
CA ILE A 186 15.16 -2.43 -12.42
C ILE A 186 15.32 -3.95 -12.46
N LEU A 187 14.54 -4.62 -13.30
CA LEU A 187 14.66 -6.05 -13.52
C LEU A 187 14.62 -6.39 -15.00
N ASN A 188 15.53 -7.27 -15.40
CA ASN A 188 15.46 -7.97 -16.68
C ASN A 188 14.56 -9.22 -16.54
N LEU A 189 13.40 -9.24 -17.21
CA LEU A 189 12.51 -10.40 -17.20
C LEU A 189 13.06 -11.54 -18.08
N GLY A 190 14.03 -12.29 -17.54
CA GLY A 190 14.46 -13.56 -18.13
C GLY A 190 13.34 -14.60 -18.21
N GLU A 191 13.59 -15.72 -18.90
CA GLU A 191 12.60 -16.78 -19.14
C GLU A 191 11.93 -17.34 -17.87
N ARG A 192 12.66 -17.37 -16.75
CA ARG A 192 12.12 -17.80 -15.45
C ARG A 192 10.92 -16.94 -15.04
N HIS A 193 11.04 -15.61 -15.14
CA HIS A 193 9.97 -14.69 -14.77
C HIS A 193 8.78 -14.82 -15.72
N ARG A 194 9.05 -14.98 -17.02
CA ARG A 194 8.00 -15.23 -18.02
C ARG A 194 7.22 -16.52 -17.77
N ARG A 195 7.87 -17.58 -17.28
CA ARG A 195 7.17 -18.81 -16.86
C ARG A 195 6.25 -18.58 -15.66
N ASN A 196 6.66 -17.77 -14.70
CA ASN A 196 5.81 -17.44 -13.55
C ASN A 196 4.56 -16.67 -13.99
N LEU A 197 4.69 -15.73 -14.94
CA LEU A 197 3.55 -14.96 -15.48
C LEU A 197 2.47 -15.85 -16.09
N ARG A 198 2.86 -16.86 -16.88
CA ARG A 198 1.89 -17.81 -17.48
C ARG A 198 1.08 -18.60 -16.45
N GLY A 199 1.61 -18.71 -15.22
CA GLY A 199 0.94 -19.39 -14.12
C GLY A 199 0.15 -18.46 -13.19
N PHE A 200 0.08 -17.16 -13.48
CA PHE A 200 -0.59 -16.18 -12.64
C PHE A 200 -2.06 -15.99 -13.07
N THR A 201 -2.90 -16.97 -12.73
CA THR A 201 -4.29 -17.02 -13.22
C THR A 201 -5.33 -16.87 -12.10
N GLY A 202 -4.93 -16.96 -10.84
CA GLY A 202 -5.84 -16.88 -9.70
C GLY A 202 -6.36 -15.46 -9.48
N ARG A 203 -7.64 -15.24 -9.72
CA ARG A 203 -8.38 -14.02 -9.35
C ARG A 203 -9.48 -14.41 -8.40
N ALA A 204 -9.39 -13.98 -7.15
CA ALA A 204 -10.43 -14.26 -6.18
C ALA A 204 -10.91 -13.03 -5.44
N TRP A 205 -12.18 -13.06 -5.04
CA TRP A 205 -12.72 -12.13 -4.07
C TRP A 205 -13.11 -12.83 -2.79
N VAL A 206 -12.93 -12.14 -1.68
CA VAL A 206 -13.43 -12.53 -0.36
C VAL A 206 -14.69 -11.74 -0.08
N LEU A 207 -15.76 -12.46 0.27
CA LEU A 207 -17.07 -11.91 0.57
C LEU A 207 -17.53 -12.34 1.97
N ASP A 208 -17.83 -11.38 2.83
CA ASP A 208 -18.49 -11.60 4.12
C ASP A 208 -19.95 -12.01 3.93
N ALA A 209 -20.32 -13.20 4.41
CA ALA A 209 -21.61 -13.85 4.18
C ALA A 209 -22.85 -13.04 4.62
N GLY A 210 -22.70 -12.12 5.58
CA GLY A 210 -23.81 -11.30 6.09
C GLY A 210 -24.06 -10.01 5.31
N ARG A 211 -23.23 -9.71 4.30
CA ARG A 211 -23.15 -8.38 3.67
C ARG A 211 -22.91 -8.48 2.16
N THR A 212 -23.44 -9.54 1.54
CA THR A 212 -23.30 -9.77 0.11
C THR A 212 -24.24 -8.88 -0.70
N PRO A 213 -23.82 -8.39 -1.88
CA PRO A 213 -24.72 -7.74 -2.82
C PRO A 213 -25.81 -8.71 -3.29
N SER A 214 -26.85 -8.19 -3.97
CA SER A 214 -27.82 -9.08 -4.61
C SER A 214 -27.14 -10.06 -5.57
N LEU A 215 -27.70 -11.27 -5.70
CA LEU A 215 -27.15 -12.31 -6.57
C LEU A 215 -26.95 -11.81 -8.01
N ASP A 216 -27.94 -11.08 -8.55
CA ASP A 216 -27.85 -10.50 -9.90
C ASP A 216 -26.69 -9.52 -10.07
N LYS A 217 -26.41 -8.73 -9.03
CA LYS A 217 -25.29 -7.81 -9.03
C LYS A 217 -23.98 -8.57 -8.98
N LEU A 218 -23.85 -9.53 -8.07
CA LEU A 218 -22.65 -10.35 -7.96
C LEU A 218 -22.36 -11.09 -9.27
N ASP A 219 -23.39 -11.66 -9.91
CA ASP A 219 -23.25 -12.35 -11.20
C ASP A 219 -22.72 -11.44 -12.30
N ARG A 220 -23.21 -10.20 -12.37
CA ARG A 220 -22.68 -9.19 -13.31
C ARG A 220 -21.22 -8.88 -13.01
N ASP A 221 -20.85 -8.76 -11.73
CA ASP A 221 -19.49 -8.44 -11.34
C ASP A 221 -18.52 -9.62 -11.55
N ILE A 222 -18.92 -10.86 -11.23
CA ILE A 222 -18.13 -12.07 -11.54
C ILE A 222 -17.76 -12.10 -13.01
N LYS A 223 -18.72 -11.83 -13.90
CA LYS A 223 -18.49 -11.74 -15.34
C LYS A 223 -17.59 -10.57 -15.69
N LYS A 224 -17.88 -9.38 -15.16
CA LYS A 224 -17.14 -8.14 -15.43
C LYS A 224 -15.66 -8.25 -15.08
N PHE A 225 -15.35 -8.87 -13.95
CA PHE A 225 -13.99 -9.01 -13.41
C PHE A 225 -13.37 -10.39 -13.71
N HIS A 226 -14.01 -11.20 -14.57
CA HIS A 226 -13.62 -12.57 -14.90
C HIS A 226 -13.05 -13.34 -13.71
N LEU A 227 -13.82 -13.39 -12.61
CA LEU A 227 -13.35 -13.99 -11.36
C LEU A 227 -13.26 -15.51 -11.53
N GLY A 228 -12.09 -16.07 -11.25
CA GLY A 228 -11.87 -17.51 -11.25
C GLY A 228 -12.25 -18.16 -9.91
N ARG A 229 -12.41 -17.36 -8.85
CA ARG A 229 -12.64 -17.83 -7.49
C ARG A 229 -13.42 -16.82 -6.62
N ILE A 230 -14.20 -17.31 -5.67
CA ILE A 230 -14.91 -16.53 -4.65
C ILE A 230 -14.78 -17.24 -3.30
N ASP A 231 -14.32 -16.53 -2.30
CA ASP A 231 -14.14 -17.02 -0.94
C ASP A 231 -15.22 -16.41 -0.05
N LEU A 232 -16.06 -17.26 0.51
CA LEU A 232 -17.19 -16.87 1.34
C LEU A 232 -16.76 -16.96 2.81
N ARG A 233 -16.59 -15.80 3.44
CA ARG A 233 -16.18 -15.68 4.83
C ARG A 233 -17.36 -15.69 5.77
N PHE A 234 -17.33 -16.61 6.73
CA PHE A 234 -18.28 -16.65 7.82
C PHE A 234 -17.85 -15.64 8.89
N ALA A 235 -18.78 -14.86 9.42
CA ALA A 235 -18.47 -13.96 10.53
C ALA A 235 -17.97 -14.77 11.74
N LYS A 236 -16.94 -14.27 12.43
CA LYS A 236 -16.34 -14.87 13.64
C LYS A 236 -17.41 -15.35 14.63
N GLY A 237 -17.24 -16.59 15.12
CA GLY A 237 -18.14 -17.25 16.06
C GLY A 237 -19.10 -18.22 15.36
N ALA A 238 -18.60 -19.42 15.03
CA ALA A 238 -19.27 -20.50 14.30
C ALA A 238 -20.53 -21.11 14.97
N SER A 239 -21.39 -20.31 15.62
CA SER A 239 -22.78 -20.68 15.89
C SER A 239 -23.71 -20.41 14.69
N LYS A 240 -23.23 -19.75 13.63
CA LYS A 240 -24.04 -19.41 12.44
C LYS A 240 -24.27 -20.55 11.45
N LEU A 241 -23.68 -21.73 11.63
CA LEU A 241 -24.10 -22.92 10.86
C LEU A 241 -25.58 -23.26 11.07
N HIS A 242 -26.16 -22.80 12.18
CA HIS A 242 -27.58 -22.92 12.49
C HIS A 242 -28.45 -21.85 11.79
N ASP A 243 -27.86 -20.80 11.23
CA ASP A 243 -28.60 -19.80 10.45
C ASP A 243 -28.89 -20.33 9.05
N ASN A 244 -30.03 -21.02 8.92
CA ASN A 244 -30.48 -21.58 7.65
C ASN A 244 -30.62 -20.52 6.53
N LYS A 245 -30.89 -19.25 6.87
CA LYS A 245 -30.99 -18.17 5.88
C LYS A 245 -29.61 -17.84 5.31
N ALA A 246 -28.60 -17.70 6.17
CA ALA A 246 -27.22 -17.47 5.74
C ALA A 246 -26.69 -18.65 4.89
N ILE A 247 -26.93 -19.90 5.33
CA ILE A 247 -26.52 -21.10 4.59
C ILE A 247 -27.20 -21.17 3.22
N ARG A 248 -28.50 -20.87 3.14
CA ARG A 248 -29.22 -20.85 1.86
C ARG A 248 -28.63 -19.81 0.91
N ALA A 249 -28.42 -18.58 1.38
CA ALA A 249 -27.81 -17.52 0.59
C ALA A 249 -26.41 -17.93 0.08
N LEU A 250 -25.60 -18.55 0.93
CA LEU A 250 -24.27 -19.06 0.55
C LEU A 250 -24.33 -20.21 -0.45
N SER A 251 -25.34 -21.07 -0.35
CA SER A 251 -25.58 -22.15 -1.32
C SER A 251 -25.92 -21.59 -2.69
N GLU A 252 -26.83 -20.60 -2.73
CA GLU A 252 -27.22 -19.89 -3.95
C GLU A 252 -26.02 -19.15 -4.56
N LEU A 253 -25.22 -18.46 -3.76
CA LEU A 253 -23.98 -17.80 -4.18
C LEU A 253 -22.97 -18.79 -4.77
N SER A 254 -22.74 -19.92 -4.09
CA SER A 254 -21.82 -20.96 -4.52
C SER A 254 -22.28 -21.62 -5.83
N ALA A 255 -23.58 -21.87 -5.98
CA ALA A 255 -24.16 -22.36 -7.22
C ALA A 255 -23.99 -21.36 -8.37
N SER A 256 -24.22 -20.06 -8.10
CA SER A 256 -24.08 -19.02 -9.10
C SER A 256 -22.63 -18.83 -9.56
N ALA A 257 -21.69 -18.79 -8.61
CA ALA A 257 -20.25 -18.75 -8.89
C ALA A 257 -19.84 -19.90 -9.82
N ARG A 258 -20.27 -21.13 -9.50
CA ARG A 258 -19.99 -22.31 -10.32
C ARG A 258 -20.59 -22.21 -11.72
N LYS A 259 -21.80 -21.66 -11.86
CA LYS A 259 -22.45 -21.44 -13.18
C LYS A 259 -21.62 -20.50 -14.06
N GLN A 260 -20.91 -19.54 -13.46
CA GLN A 260 -20.00 -18.62 -14.16
C GLN A 260 -18.57 -19.18 -14.33
N GLY A 261 -18.30 -20.42 -13.90
CA GLY A 261 -16.98 -21.03 -13.95
C GLY A 261 -16.05 -20.63 -12.80
N ALA A 262 -16.53 -19.89 -11.80
CA ALA A 262 -15.75 -19.53 -10.62
C ALA A 262 -15.79 -20.64 -9.57
N GLN A 263 -14.64 -20.89 -8.93
CA GLN A 263 -14.53 -21.78 -7.78
C GLN A 263 -15.04 -21.08 -6.52
N SER A 264 -15.76 -21.79 -5.66
CA SER A 264 -16.25 -21.25 -4.38
C SER A 264 -15.55 -21.90 -3.19
N TYR A 265 -15.10 -21.12 -2.22
CA TYR A 265 -14.48 -21.62 -0.99
C TYR A 265 -15.22 -21.11 0.23
N ALA A 266 -15.30 -21.94 1.28
CA ALA A 266 -15.79 -21.51 2.60
C ALA A 266 -14.59 -21.18 3.49
N TRP A 267 -14.54 -19.94 3.99
CA TRP A 267 -13.47 -19.49 4.88
C TRP A 267 -13.93 -19.57 6.32
N ILE A 268 -13.26 -20.43 7.10
CA ILE A 268 -13.60 -20.75 8.48
C ILE A 268 -12.42 -20.48 9.42
N ASP A 269 -12.77 -20.03 10.62
CA ASP A 269 -11.81 -19.72 11.66
C ASP A 269 -11.41 -20.96 12.50
N THR A 270 -12.13 -22.08 12.36
CA THR A 270 -11.92 -23.28 13.19
C THR A 270 -11.36 -24.46 12.40
N GLY A 271 -10.50 -25.23 13.05
CA GLY A 271 -10.05 -26.54 12.56
C GLY A 271 -11.03 -27.69 12.83
N ASN A 272 -12.30 -27.40 13.13
CA ASN A 272 -13.26 -28.42 13.54
C ASN A 272 -13.73 -29.25 12.33
N ARG A 273 -13.44 -30.56 12.38
CA ARG A 273 -13.80 -31.53 11.34
C ARG A 273 -15.30 -31.62 11.09
N GLU A 274 -16.13 -31.60 12.13
CA GLU A 274 -17.59 -31.72 12.03
C GLU A 274 -18.20 -30.50 11.32
N THR A 275 -17.68 -29.31 11.63
CA THR A 275 -18.04 -28.06 10.94
C THR A 275 -17.77 -28.17 9.43
N VAL A 276 -16.60 -28.68 9.03
CA VAL A 276 -16.24 -28.85 7.61
C VAL A 276 -17.14 -29.90 6.92
N GLN A 277 -17.43 -31.00 7.59
CA GLN A 277 -18.34 -32.03 7.08
C GLN A 277 -19.75 -31.47 6.84
N GLU A 278 -20.26 -30.71 7.81
CA GLU A 278 -21.58 -30.09 7.72
C GLU A 278 -21.64 -29.03 6.61
N LEU A 279 -20.57 -28.24 6.44
CA LEU A 279 -20.46 -27.30 5.32
C LEU A 279 -20.51 -28.01 3.97
N PHE A 280 -19.75 -29.09 3.77
CA PHE A 280 -19.79 -29.85 2.52
C PHE A 280 -21.15 -30.50 2.26
N ARG A 281 -21.85 -30.92 3.32
CA ARG A 281 -23.21 -31.46 3.22
C ARG A 281 -24.22 -30.39 2.81
N ARG A 282 -24.14 -29.20 3.41
CA ARG A 282 -25.08 -28.08 3.18
C ARG A 282 -24.78 -27.28 1.91
N LEU A 283 -23.54 -27.28 1.45
CA LEU A 283 -23.06 -26.48 0.32
C LEU A 283 -22.37 -27.38 -0.72
N PRO A 284 -23.13 -28.21 -1.46
CA PRO A 284 -22.59 -29.24 -2.36
C PRO A 284 -21.79 -28.67 -3.55
N HIS A 285 -21.87 -27.38 -3.82
CA HIS A 285 -21.11 -26.72 -4.88
C HIS A 285 -19.77 -26.14 -4.44
N LEU A 286 -19.43 -26.16 -3.13
CA LEU A 286 -18.14 -25.66 -2.64
C LEU A 286 -16.96 -26.41 -3.26
N THR A 287 -15.98 -25.69 -3.79
CA THR A 287 -14.71 -26.26 -4.28
C THR A 287 -13.79 -26.70 -3.13
N GLY A 288 -13.82 -25.97 -2.01
CA GLY A 288 -12.94 -26.24 -0.89
C GLY A 288 -13.20 -25.38 0.34
N VAL A 289 -12.26 -25.41 1.27
CA VAL A 289 -12.26 -24.57 2.48
C VAL A 289 -10.94 -23.81 2.62
N VAL A 290 -11.02 -22.62 3.22
CA VAL A 290 -9.87 -21.82 3.68
C VAL A 290 -9.86 -21.86 5.20
N ILE A 291 -8.73 -22.23 5.80
CA ILE A 291 -8.53 -22.22 7.25
C ILE A 291 -7.59 -21.09 7.63
N ASP A 292 -8.00 -20.26 8.58
CA ASP A 292 -7.14 -19.27 9.23
C ASP A 292 -6.20 -19.96 10.24
N MET A 293 -4.89 -19.87 10.01
CA MET A 293 -3.86 -20.47 10.89
C MET A 293 -3.76 -19.92 12.33
N PRO A 294 -3.99 -18.63 12.63
CA PRO A 294 -3.68 -18.08 13.96
C PRO A 294 -4.58 -18.61 15.10
N GLU A 295 -5.58 -19.43 14.79
CA GLU A 295 -6.51 -20.02 15.77
C GLU A 295 -6.20 -21.49 16.11
N LEU A 296 -5.12 -22.06 15.57
CA LEU A 296 -4.73 -23.46 15.83
C LEU A 296 -3.68 -23.57 16.96
N PRO A 297 -3.75 -24.62 17.82
CA PRO A 297 -2.81 -24.81 18.92
C PRO A 297 -1.40 -25.14 18.42
N ALA A 298 -0.39 -24.39 18.83
CA ALA A 298 0.97 -24.50 18.31
C ALA A 298 1.55 -25.93 18.36
N GLY A 299 2.35 -26.29 17.34
CA GLY A 299 3.12 -27.54 17.31
C GLY A 299 2.45 -28.71 16.57
N GLN A 300 2.78 -29.94 17.00
CA GLN A 300 2.39 -31.18 16.30
C GLN A 300 0.86 -31.36 16.21
N GLN A 301 0.13 -30.89 17.23
CA GLN A 301 -1.34 -30.97 17.25
C GLN A 301 -1.97 -30.21 16.06
N THR A 302 -1.42 -29.05 15.67
CA THR A 302 -1.88 -28.34 14.45
C THR A 302 -1.66 -29.17 13.21
N VAL A 303 -0.49 -29.81 13.07
CA VAL A 303 -0.18 -30.65 11.90
C VAL A 303 -1.19 -31.78 11.76
N ASP A 304 -1.53 -32.44 12.86
CA ASP A 304 -2.46 -33.58 12.84
C ASP A 304 -3.89 -33.13 12.52
N VAL A 305 -4.34 -31.99 13.07
CA VAL A 305 -5.63 -31.38 12.70
C VAL A 305 -5.66 -31.06 11.21
N LEU A 306 -4.63 -30.41 10.68
CA LEU A 306 -4.57 -30.03 9.26
C LEU A 306 -4.50 -31.26 8.32
N LYS A 307 -3.77 -32.31 8.70
CA LYS A 307 -3.73 -33.58 7.95
C LYS A 307 -5.10 -34.27 7.94
N ASN A 308 -5.81 -34.26 9.06
CA ASN A 308 -7.16 -34.82 9.15
C ASN A 308 -8.16 -34.02 8.29
N LEU A 309 -8.09 -32.69 8.31
CA LEU A 309 -8.92 -31.83 7.46
C LEU A 309 -8.58 -32.01 5.98
N TYR A 310 -7.30 -32.14 5.65
CA TYR A 310 -6.86 -32.44 4.29
C TYR A 310 -7.44 -33.77 3.81
N ALA A 311 -7.31 -34.85 4.59
CA ALA A 311 -7.85 -36.16 4.25
C ALA A 311 -9.38 -36.11 4.07
N LEU A 312 -10.09 -35.33 4.90
CA LEU A 312 -11.51 -35.09 4.74
C LEU A 312 -11.83 -34.38 3.42
N CYS A 313 -11.09 -33.32 3.07
CA CYS A 313 -11.28 -32.60 1.81
C CYS A 313 -11.04 -33.53 0.61
N GLN A 314 -9.96 -34.31 0.62
CA GLN A 314 -9.65 -35.28 -0.44
C GLN A 314 -10.74 -36.33 -0.60
N LYS A 315 -11.25 -36.91 0.50
CA LYS A 315 -12.37 -37.87 0.47
C LYS A 315 -13.62 -37.27 -0.16
N ALA A 316 -13.84 -35.96 0.00
CA ALA A 316 -14.97 -35.24 -0.57
C ALA A 316 -14.69 -34.69 -2.00
N GLY A 317 -13.50 -34.93 -2.56
CA GLY A 317 -13.07 -34.35 -3.85
C GLY A 317 -12.90 -32.83 -3.81
N ARG A 318 -12.56 -32.27 -2.64
CA ARG A 318 -12.46 -30.83 -2.37
C ARG A 318 -11.02 -30.42 -2.05
N ARG A 319 -10.76 -29.11 -2.12
CA ARG A 319 -9.44 -28.53 -1.85
C ARG A 319 -9.36 -27.93 -0.44
N LEU A 320 -8.16 -28.00 0.14
CA LEU A 320 -7.80 -27.30 1.38
C LEU A 320 -6.85 -26.14 1.04
N CYS A 321 -7.19 -24.95 1.50
CA CYS A 321 -6.33 -23.78 1.48
C CYS A 321 -6.03 -23.34 2.91
N LEU A 322 -4.81 -22.87 3.15
CA LEU A 322 -4.40 -22.34 4.46
C LEU A 322 -4.06 -20.87 4.32
N ARG A 323 -4.71 -20.02 5.10
CA ARG A 323 -4.31 -18.62 5.24
C ARG A 323 -3.29 -18.50 6.36
N LEU A 324 -2.08 -18.09 5.99
CA LEU A 324 -1.01 -17.84 6.94
C LEU A 324 -1.23 -16.48 7.61
N ASP A 325 -0.89 -16.37 8.90
CA ASP A 325 -0.79 -15.06 9.53
C ASP A 325 0.63 -14.54 9.32
N ALA A 326 0.76 -13.36 8.71
CA ALA A 326 2.07 -12.73 8.49
C ALA A 326 2.73 -12.29 9.82
N CYS A 327 2.00 -12.28 10.94
CA CYS A 327 2.38 -11.57 12.16
C CYS A 327 2.62 -12.45 13.41
N ALA A 328 2.75 -13.78 13.29
CA ALA A 328 2.97 -14.64 14.45
C ALA A 328 4.43 -14.56 14.99
N ASP A 329 4.62 -13.65 15.94
CA ASP A 329 5.77 -13.26 16.80
C ASP A 329 6.94 -14.21 17.08
N SER A 330 6.81 -15.52 16.91
CA SER A 330 7.80 -16.50 17.41
C SER A 330 8.07 -17.68 16.46
N ASP A 331 7.40 -17.70 15.31
CA ASP A 331 7.23 -18.92 14.52
C ASP A 331 7.63 -18.76 13.04
N HIS A 332 8.47 -17.76 12.70
CA HIS A 332 9.01 -17.61 11.35
C HIS A 332 9.66 -18.88 10.81
N ASP A 333 10.26 -19.68 11.67
CA ASP A 333 10.77 -21.01 11.30
C ASP A 333 9.72 -22.12 11.44
N LYS A 334 8.77 -22.00 12.37
CA LYS A 334 7.79 -23.05 12.63
C LYS A 334 6.73 -23.12 11.56
N ILE A 335 6.24 -21.99 11.04
CA ILE A 335 5.22 -21.98 9.97
C ILE A 335 5.74 -22.66 8.70
N PRO A 336 6.93 -22.31 8.15
CA PRO A 336 7.50 -23.04 7.01
C PRO A 336 7.70 -24.54 7.30
N ARG A 337 8.18 -24.92 8.49
CA ARG A 337 8.33 -26.34 8.86
C ARG A 337 6.99 -27.06 8.89
N LEU A 338 5.98 -26.46 9.50
CA LEU A 338 4.62 -26.99 9.55
C LEU A 338 4.04 -27.15 8.15
N VAL A 339 4.12 -26.11 7.31
CA VAL A 339 3.64 -26.13 5.93
C VAL A 339 4.38 -27.17 5.08
N ARG A 340 5.69 -27.36 5.29
CA ARG A 340 6.47 -28.42 4.62
C ARG A 340 6.04 -29.82 5.03
N SER A 341 5.46 -29.99 6.21
CA SER A 341 4.96 -31.29 6.69
C SER A 341 3.60 -31.71 6.10
N LEU A 342 2.92 -30.79 5.41
CA LEU A 342 1.63 -31.03 4.76
C LEU A 342 1.80 -31.58 3.33
N PRO A 343 0.76 -32.16 2.71
CA PRO A 343 0.76 -32.55 1.28
C PRO A 343 0.89 -31.35 0.34
N LYS A 344 1.64 -31.46 -0.77
CA LYS A 344 2.06 -30.33 -1.64
C LYS A 344 0.92 -29.59 -2.36
N ASP A 345 -0.22 -30.23 -2.53
CA ASP A 345 -1.42 -29.71 -3.18
C ASP A 345 -2.27 -28.80 -2.27
N VAL A 346 -1.94 -28.70 -0.98
CA VAL A 346 -2.46 -27.64 -0.10
C VAL A 346 -1.94 -26.29 -0.57
N SER A 347 -2.85 -25.42 -1.03
CA SER A 347 -2.55 -24.05 -1.42
C SER A 347 -2.41 -23.15 -0.20
N LEU A 348 -1.58 -22.11 -0.32
CA LEU A 348 -1.36 -21.14 0.74
C LEU A 348 -1.92 -19.79 0.32
N ILE A 349 -2.65 -19.14 1.22
CA ILE A 349 -3.02 -17.75 1.12
C ILE A 349 -2.08 -16.98 2.06
N VAL A 350 -1.35 -16.02 1.50
CA VAL A 350 -0.38 -15.23 2.27
C VAL A 350 -0.84 -13.76 2.26
N PRO A 351 -1.23 -13.18 3.40
CA PRO A 351 -1.63 -11.79 3.49
C PRO A 351 -0.44 -10.89 3.18
N PHE A 352 -0.68 -9.96 2.27
CA PHE A 352 0.18 -8.82 2.02
C PHE A 352 -0.24 -7.71 2.98
N ASP A 353 0.19 -7.84 4.23
CA ASP A 353 -0.12 -6.87 5.28
C ASP A 353 0.61 -5.54 5.03
N GLU A 354 -0.16 -4.48 4.74
CA GLU A 354 0.38 -3.12 4.58
C GLU A 354 1.01 -2.61 5.87
N TYR A 355 0.65 -3.22 7.00
CA TYR A 355 1.06 -2.81 8.33
C TYR A 355 2.30 -3.52 8.85
N GLN A 356 3.13 -4.04 7.95
CA GLN A 356 4.45 -4.50 8.30
C GLN A 356 5.51 -3.64 7.61
N PRO A 357 6.69 -3.46 8.24
CA PRO A 357 7.87 -2.93 7.54
C PRO A 357 8.08 -3.70 6.24
N GLU A 358 8.45 -3.00 5.17
CA GLU A 358 8.58 -3.57 3.83
C GLU A 358 9.51 -4.79 3.77
N GLU A 359 10.59 -4.73 4.54
CA GLU A 359 11.59 -5.80 4.69
C GLU A 359 11.00 -7.08 5.33
N CYS A 360 9.94 -6.96 6.15
CA CYS A 360 9.23 -8.11 6.70
C CYS A 360 8.32 -8.78 5.65
N ARG A 361 7.86 -8.03 4.64
CA ARG A 361 6.88 -8.48 3.64
C ARG A 361 7.54 -9.33 2.55
N THR A 362 8.71 -8.91 2.05
CA THR A 362 9.45 -9.58 0.96
C THR A 362 9.79 -11.04 1.26
N ALA A 363 10.11 -11.36 2.52
CA ALA A 363 10.42 -12.72 2.96
C ALA A 363 9.20 -13.66 2.89
N ALA A 364 7.99 -13.14 3.14
CA ALA A 364 6.78 -13.95 3.27
C ALA A 364 6.30 -14.59 1.95
N PHE A 365 6.74 -14.09 0.79
CA PHE A 365 6.24 -14.56 -0.51
C PHE A 365 7.14 -15.56 -1.22
N ASN A 366 8.28 -15.90 -0.65
CA ASN A 366 9.24 -16.75 -1.33
C ASN A 366 8.72 -18.21 -1.39
N ALA A 367 8.24 -18.66 -2.56
CA ALA A 367 7.72 -20.01 -2.76
C ALA A 367 8.72 -21.13 -2.41
N THR A 368 10.02 -20.83 -2.42
CA THR A 368 11.05 -21.79 -2.00
C THR A 368 10.98 -22.07 -0.49
N ILE A 369 10.58 -21.09 0.32
CA ILE A 369 10.40 -21.26 1.77
C ILE A 369 9.33 -22.32 2.05
N TYR A 370 8.26 -22.34 1.27
CA TYR A 370 7.12 -23.23 1.47
C TYR A 370 7.15 -24.50 0.59
N GLY A 371 8.27 -24.82 -0.04
CA GLY A 371 8.46 -26.09 -0.74
C GLY A 371 7.76 -26.18 -2.12
N LYS A 372 7.72 -25.08 -2.86
CA LYS A 372 7.13 -24.99 -4.22
C LYS A 372 5.62 -25.28 -4.28
N ARG A 373 4.86 -24.73 -3.33
CA ARG A 373 3.40 -24.80 -3.29
C ARG A 373 2.74 -23.70 -4.12
N ASP A 374 1.46 -23.88 -4.41
CA ASP A 374 0.62 -22.82 -4.95
C ASP A 374 0.39 -21.75 -3.88
N ILE A 375 0.97 -20.58 -4.09
CA ILE A 375 0.81 -19.41 -3.23
C ILE A 375 -0.15 -18.44 -3.90
N ILE A 376 -1.14 -18.00 -3.15
CA ILE A 376 -2.10 -16.96 -3.51
C ILE A 376 -1.85 -15.79 -2.57
N VAL A 377 -1.68 -14.61 -3.12
CA VAL A 377 -1.42 -13.41 -2.31
C VAL A 377 -2.74 -12.75 -1.95
N GLU A 378 -2.94 -12.47 -0.67
CA GLU A 378 -4.10 -11.71 -0.23
C GLU A 378 -3.77 -10.23 -0.18
N LEU A 379 -4.49 -9.47 -0.98
CA LEU A 379 -4.40 -8.02 -1.04
C LEU A 379 -5.62 -7.44 -0.33
N ASP A 380 -5.39 -6.81 0.80
CA ASP A 380 -6.46 -6.12 1.50
C ASP A 380 -6.54 -4.66 1.03
N LEU A 381 -7.46 -4.40 0.09
CA LEU A 381 -7.78 -3.05 -0.39
C LEU A 381 -8.55 -2.20 0.63
N THR A 382 -8.85 -2.77 1.80
CA THR A 382 -9.70 -2.15 2.82
C THR A 382 -9.05 -2.13 4.20
N ALA A 383 -7.92 -2.83 4.37
CA ALA A 383 -7.16 -2.92 5.61
C ALA A 383 -6.71 -1.55 6.10
N CYS A 384 -6.50 -0.59 5.20
CA CYS A 384 -6.07 0.77 5.49
C CYS A 384 -7.03 1.42 6.53
N PRO A 385 -6.58 2.28 7.48
CA PRO A 385 -7.48 2.79 8.52
C PRO A 385 -8.56 3.67 7.90
N THR A 386 -8.37 4.05 6.63
CA THR A 386 -9.32 4.67 5.72
C THR A 386 -10.62 3.90 5.49
N GLY A 387 -10.60 2.56 5.63
CA GLY A 387 -11.70 1.71 5.20
C GLY A 387 -12.13 1.98 3.75
N PRO A 388 -13.34 1.56 3.34
CA PRO A 388 -13.85 1.85 2.00
C PRO A 388 -14.22 3.33 1.79
N MET A 389 -14.13 4.16 2.83
CA MET A 389 -14.74 5.51 2.89
C MET A 389 -13.77 6.66 2.64
N LEU A 390 -12.46 6.43 2.72
CA LEU A 390 -11.48 7.42 2.30
C LEU A 390 -10.78 6.97 1.01
N PRO A 391 -10.45 7.90 0.10
CA PRO A 391 -9.84 7.58 -1.17
C PRO A 391 -8.45 7.00 -0.96
N ASP A 392 -8.28 5.73 -1.33
CA ASP A 392 -7.01 5.04 -1.22
C ASP A 392 -6.71 4.25 -2.50
N VAL A 393 -6.14 4.95 -3.47
CA VAL A 393 -5.81 4.39 -4.78
C VAL A 393 -4.31 4.18 -4.87
N ARG A 394 -3.77 3.37 -3.95
CA ARG A 394 -2.36 2.94 -3.85
C ARG A 394 -1.94 2.00 -4.99
N MET A 395 -2.29 2.34 -6.23
CA MET A 395 -2.13 1.45 -7.37
C MET A 395 -0.67 1.15 -7.67
N ASN A 396 0.23 2.10 -7.41
CA ASN A 396 1.67 1.90 -7.49
C ASN A 396 2.13 0.80 -6.53
N LYS A 397 1.68 0.86 -5.27
CA LYS A 397 1.94 -0.20 -4.29
C LYS A 397 1.31 -1.50 -4.72
N HIS A 398 0.03 -1.54 -5.06
CA HIS A 398 -0.64 -2.78 -5.48
C HIS A 398 0.05 -3.45 -6.67
N THR A 399 0.48 -2.67 -7.66
CA THR A 399 1.24 -3.16 -8.82
C THR A 399 2.60 -3.70 -8.42
N SER A 400 3.35 -2.96 -7.60
CA SER A 400 4.67 -3.38 -7.13
C SER A 400 4.57 -4.69 -6.33
N ARG A 401 3.55 -4.82 -5.49
CA ARG A 401 3.29 -6.01 -4.68
C ARG A 401 2.89 -7.21 -5.53
N LEU A 402 1.98 -7.02 -6.47
CA LEU A 402 1.55 -8.08 -7.38
C LEU A 402 2.73 -8.55 -8.22
N THR A 403 3.52 -7.62 -8.74
CA THR A 403 4.76 -7.90 -9.47
C THR A 403 5.70 -8.73 -8.62
N GLN A 404 6.01 -8.28 -7.40
CA GLN A 404 6.89 -8.99 -6.48
C GLN A 404 6.36 -10.39 -6.15
N ALA A 405 5.06 -10.53 -5.92
CA ALA A 405 4.40 -11.81 -5.70
C ALA A 405 4.59 -12.77 -6.88
N VAL A 406 4.37 -12.30 -8.12
CA VAL A 406 4.54 -13.10 -9.34
C VAL A 406 6.01 -13.50 -9.52
N LEU A 407 6.94 -12.55 -9.32
CA LEU A 407 8.38 -12.82 -9.39
C LEU A 407 8.80 -13.90 -8.38
N ASN A 408 8.17 -13.91 -7.20
CA ASN A 408 8.39 -14.91 -6.16
C ASN A 408 7.62 -16.23 -6.37
N GLY A 409 6.87 -16.35 -7.48
CA GLY A 409 6.21 -17.59 -7.90
C GLY A 409 4.78 -17.76 -7.42
N ALA A 410 4.12 -16.69 -6.95
CA ALA A 410 2.68 -16.72 -6.69
C ALA A 410 1.89 -17.10 -7.95
N LYS A 411 0.74 -17.73 -7.75
CA LYS A 411 -0.18 -18.23 -8.80
C LYS A 411 -1.41 -17.36 -8.99
N GLY A 412 -1.63 -16.41 -8.09
CA GLY A 412 -2.75 -15.50 -8.15
C GLY A 412 -2.84 -14.61 -6.92
N PHE A 413 -3.95 -13.92 -6.81
CA PHE A 413 -4.27 -13.08 -5.67
C PHE A 413 -5.74 -13.21 -5.28
N ILE A 414 -6.02 -12.87 -4.02
CA ILE A 414 -7.36 -12.66 -3.49
C ILE A 414 -7.51 -11.21 -3.01
N VAL A 415 -8.72 -10.66 -3.12
CA VAL A 415 -9.05 -9.30 -2.65
C VAL A 415 -10.28 -9.33 -1.78
N HIS A 416 -10.29 -8.60 -0.67
CA HIS A 416 -11.51 -8.41 0.12
C HIS A 416 -12.44 -7.40 -0.55
N ALA A 417 -13.62 -7.85 -0.99
CA ALA A 417 -14.52 -7.05 -1.81
C ALA A 417 -15.69 -6.41 -1.03
N ASN A 418 -15.92 -6.76 0.24
CA ASN A 418 -16.99 -6.17 1.06
C ASN A 418 -16.64 -6.05 2.55
N ILE A 419 -15.59 -5.29 2.90
CA ILE A 419 -15.26 -5.01 4.30
C ILE A 419 -16.05 -3.77 4.79
N SER A 420 -16.59 -3.85 6.00
CA SER A 420 -17.25 -2.72 6.70
C SER A 420 -18.45 -2.11 5.96
N GLU A 421 -19.47 -2.94 5.70
CA GLU A 421 -20.83 -2.54 5.24
C GLU A 421 -20.95 -2.06 3.80
N ARG A 422 -19.84 -1.83 3.09
CA ARG A 422 -19.89 -1.40 1.68
C ARG A 422 -19.16 -2.36 0.75
N TYR A 423 -19.77 -2.54 -0.41
CA TYR A 423 -19.25 -3.36 -1.49
C TYR A 423 -18.26 -2.53 -2.31
N LEU A 424 -16.99 -2.95 -2.33
CA LEU A 424 -15.88 -2.20 -2.91
C LEU A 424 -16.10 -1.76 -4.37
N PRO A 425 -16.73 -2.57 -5.25
CA PRO A 425 -17.06 -2.13 -6.61
C PRO A 425 -17.93 -0.86 -6.70
N ASP A 426 -18.64 -0.51 -5.63
CA ASP A 426 -19.50 0.69 -5.58
C ASP A 426 -18.77 1.94 -5.08
N THR A 427 -17.54 1.81 -4.59
CA THR A 427 -16.78 2.94 -4.03
C THR A 427 -15.79 3.49 -5.04
N PHE A 428 -15.19 4.65 -4.76
CA PHE A 428 -14.10 5.20 -5.59
C PHE A 428 -12.88 4.27 -5.62
N ASN A 429 -12.69 3.42 -4.59
CA ASN A 429 -11.63 2.41 -4.54
C ASN A 429 -11.86 1.25 -5.53
N ALA A 430 -13.01 1.18 -6.21
CA ALA A 430 -13.21 0.22 -7.31
C ALA A 430 -12.17 0.39 -8.42
N ILE A 431 -11.58 1.58 -8.61
CA ILE A 431 -10.47 1.79 -9.55
C ILE A 431 -9.30 0.84 -9.22
N SER A 432 -8.93 0.70 -7.95
CA SER A 432 -7.89 -0.25 -7.51
C SER A 432 -8.25 -1.69 -7.86
N LEU A 433 -9.54 -2.04 -7.76
CA LEU A 433 -10.02 -3.38 -8.10
C LEU A 433 -9.97 -3.66 -9.60
N TYR A 434 -10.37 -2.70 -10.44
CA TYR A 434 -10.22 -2.80 -11.89
C TYR A 434 -8.75 -2.87 -12.29
N ALA A 435 -7.89 -2.10 -11.63
CA ALA A 435 -6.46 -2.14 -11.90
C ALA A 435 -5.87 -3.51 -11.57
N LEU A 436 -6.17 -4.06 -10.39
CA LEU A 436 -5.73 -5.42 -10.03
C LEU A 436 -6.21 -6.46 -11.03
N HIS A 437 -7.42 -6.31 -11.55
CA HIS A 437 -7.93 -7.19 -12.59
C HIS A 437 -7.08 -7.14 -13.87
N ARG A 438 -6.71 -5.95 -14.34
CA ARG A 438 -5.82 -5.77 -15.51
C ARG A 438 -4.40 -6.25 -15.24
N LEU A 439 -3.90 -5.98 -14.05
CA LEU A 439 -2.59 -6.44 -13.58
C LEU A 439 -2.51 -7.97 -13.44
N ALA A 440 -3.65 -8.65 -13.33
CA ALA A 440 -3.68 -10.10 -13.38
C ALA A 440 -3.26 -10.65 -14.75
N ASP A 441 -3.60 -9.94 -15.83
CA ASP A 441 -3.18 -10.30 -17.20
C ASP A 441 -1.73 -9.86 -17.46
N ASN A 442 -1.36 -8.68 -16.97
CA ASN A 442 -0.01 -8.14 -17.09
C ASN A 442 0.41 -7.39 -15.81
N PRO A 443 1.09 -8.04 -14.86
CA PRO A 443 1.45 -7.42 -13.59
C PRO A 443 2.48 -6.30 -13.74
N PHE A 444 3.14 -6.20 -14.89
CA PHE A 444 4.12 -5.16 -15.20
C PHE A 444 3.51 -3.97 -15.97
N GLN A 445 2.19 -3.94 -16.15
CA GLN A 445 1.55 -2.84 -16.84
C GLN A 445 1.82 -1.51 -16.10
N PRO A 446 2.28 -0.46 -16.81
CA PRO A 446 2.50 0.84 -16.18
C PRO A 446 1.22 1.38 -15.55
N THR A 447 1.31 1.81 -14.28
CA THR A 447 0.12 2.21 -13.52
C THR A 447 -0.49 3.52 -14.01
N ASP A 448 0.26 4.37 -14.69
CA ASP A 448 -0.22 5.62 -15.30
C ASP A 448 -1.15 5.33 -16.48
N VAL A 449 -0.82 4.33 -17.30
CA VAL A 449 -1.69 3.83 -18.38
C VAL A 449 -2.99 3.28 -17.81
N LEU A 450 -2.89 2.43 -16.78
CA LEU A 450 -4.05 1.88 -16.08
C LEU A 450 -4.91 3.00 -15.46
N PHE A 451 -4.29 3.98 -14.80
CA PHE A 451 -5.01 5.08 -14.18
C PHE A 451 -5.74 5.91 -15.23
N SER A 452 -5.09 6.23 -16.33
CA SER A 452 -5.68 7.03 -17.41
C SER A 452 -6.88 6.30 -18.03
N GLU A 453 -6.73 5.01 -18.36
CA GLU A 453 -7.82 4.17 -18.91
C GLU A 453 -9.01 4.11 -17.95
N LEU A 454 -8.75 3.72 -16.70
CA LEU A 454 -9.82 3.48 -15.71
C LEU A 454 -10.48 4.78 -15.23
N SER A 455 -9.71 5.86 -15.11
CA SER A 455 -10.26 7.18 -14.76
C SER A 455 -11.10 7.74 -15.90
N SER A 456 -10.72 7.51 -17.16
CA SER A 456 -11.52 7.91 -18.32
C SER A 456 -12.87 7.20 -18.36
N ILE A 457 -12.88 5.89 -18.05
CA ILE A 457 -14.13 5.11 -17.95
C ILE A 457 -15.02 5.65 -16.83
N ARG A 458 -14.44 6.02 -15.68
CA ARG A 458 -15.22 6.41 -14.49
C ARG A 458 -15.66 7.87 -14.49
N TYR A 459 -14.79 8.78 -14.88
CA TYR A 459 -14.97 10.24 -14.71
C TYR A 459 -15.15 10.97 -16.05
N GLY A 460 -15.06 10.27 -17.18
CA GLY A 460 -15.23 10.85 -18.51
C GLY A 460 -14.25 11.99 -18.77
N ALA A 461 -14.76 13.14 -19.21
CA ALA A 461 -13.94 14.32 -19.51
C ALA A 461 -13.14 14.85 -18.30
N ALA A 462 -13.58 14.56 -17.07
CA ALA A 462 -12.90 15.00 -15.84
C ALA A 462 -11.79 14.06 -15.34
N ALA A 463 -11.43 13.03 -16.12
CA ALA A 463 -10.50 11.99 -15.71
C ALA A 463 -9.12 12.51 -15.26
N ASN A 464 -8.58 13.53 -15.94
CA ASN A 464 -7.26 14.07 -15.61
C ASN A 464 -7.25 14.71 -14.22
N GLU A 465 -8.24 15.55 -13.91
CA GLU A 465 -8.31 16.25 -12.62
C GLU A 465 -8.71 15.30 -11.48
N ALA A 466 -9.65 14.39 -11.72
CA ALA A 466 -9.99 13.35 -10.74
C ALA A 466 -8.78 12.45 -10.45
N MET A 467 -7.96 12.12 -11.46
CA MET A 467 -6.72 11.36 -11.28
C MET A 467 -5.69 12.17 -10.49
N ALA A 468 -5.53 13.47 -10.78
CA ALA A 468 -4.63 14.34 -10.03
C ALA A 468 -5.01 14.40 -8.55
N ALA A 469 -6.30 14.46 -8.23
CA ALA A 469 -6.80 14.34 -6.86
C ALA A 469 -6.43 12.98 -6.24
N LEU A 470 -6.84 11.87 -6.85
CA LEU A 470 -6.62 10.52 -6.30
C LEU A 470 -5.14 10.16 -6.08
N LYS A 471 -4.24 10.61 -6.95
CA LYS A 471 -2.79 10.36 -6.79
C LYS A 471 -2.22 10.99 -5.53
N LEU A 472 -2.71 12.17 -5.13
CA LEU A 472 -2.23 12.84 -3.91
C LEU A 472 -2.69 12.11 -2.64
N THR A 473 -3.75 11.30 -2.70
CA THR A 473 -4.26 10.59 -1.53
C THR A 473 -3.36 9.42 -1.11
N GLU A 474 -2.57 8.84 -2.04
CA GLU A 474 -1.59 7.79 -1.73
C GLU A 474 -0.55 8.28 -0.70
N SER A 475 0.15 9.38 -0.99
CA SER A 475 1.14 9.97 -0.06
C SER A 475 0.47 10.49 1.21
N THR A 476 -0.72 11.08 1.07
CA THR A 476 -1.50 11.58 2.21
C THR A 476 -1.79 10.45 3.20
N ASN A 477 -2.27 9.30 2.74
CA ASN A 477 -2.60 8.18 3.62
C ASN A 477 -1.35 7.65 4.35
N ASP A 478 -0.19 7.59 3.69
CA ASP A 478 1.05 7.19 4.37
C ASP A 478 1.43 8.16 5.48
N LEU A 479 1.42 9.46 5.19
CA LEU A 479 1.75 10.51 6.17
C LEU A 479 0.76 10.56 7.33
N ILE A 480 -0.52 10.24 7.12
CA ILE A 480 -1.54 10.23 8.17
C ILE A 480 -1.45 8.97 9.03
N PHE A 481 -1.37 7.78 8.43
CA PHE A 481 -1.56 6.53 9.15
C PHE A 481 -0.25 5.88 9.61
N GLN A 482 0.89 6.40 9.17
CA GLN A 482 2.22 5.90 9.53
C GLN A 482 3.06 6.99 10.20
N MET A 483 4.02 6.57 11.03
CA MET A 483 5.06 7.44 11.60
C MET A 483 6.38 6.99 11.00
N PHE A 484 7.01 7.84 10.17
CA PHE A 484 8.20 7.49 9.40
C PHE A 484 8.06 6.20 8.59
N GLY A 485 6.89 5.98 7.97
CA GLY A 485 6.60 4.77 7.19
C GLY A 485 6.25 3.52 8.03
N VAL A 486 6.19 3.66 9.36
CA VAL A 486 5.85 2.56 10.28
C VAL A 486 4.42 2.75 10.83
N PRO A 487 3.52 1.77 10.68
CA PRO A 487 2.17 1.85 11.24
C PRO A 487 2.16 1.40 12.70
N VAL A 488 2.28 2.36 13.60
CA VAL A 488 2.45 2.10 15.03
C VAL A 488 1.11 1.94 15.75
N LEU A 489 0.15 2.84 15.49
CA LEU A 489 -1.04 3.00 16.33
C LEU A 489 -2.26 2.21 15.82
N TRP A 490 -2.16 1.50 14.69
CA TRP A 490 -3.25 0.71 14.12
C TRP A 490 -2.91 -0.78 14.10
N ASP A 491 -3.84 -1.63 14.54
CA ASP A 491 -3.66 -3.10 14.55
C ASP A 491 -4.30 -3.83 13.35
N GLY A 492 -4.77 -3.09 12.35
CA GLY A 492 -5.56 -3.62 11.24
C GLY A 492 -7.07 -3.61 11.51
N ARG A 493 -7.51 -3.39 12.76
CA ARG A 493 -8.93 -3.43 13.16
C ARG A 493 -9.36 -2.27 14.06
N LYS A 494 -8.44 -1.76 14.88
CA LYS A 494 -8.67 -0.69 15.85
C LYS A 494 -7.37 0.04 16.20
N ILE A 495 -7.55 1.18 16.86
CA ILE A 495 -6.48 1.92 17.50
C ILE A 495 -5.91 1.08 18.65
N SER A 496 -4.59 0.96 18.67
CA SER A 496 -3.84 0.21 19.67
C SER A 496 -3.61 1.04 20.93
N SER A 497 -3.63 0.41 22.10
CA SER A 497 -3.15 1.06 23.33
C SER A 497 -1.65 1.32 23.26
N MET A 498 -1.14 2.19 24.14
CA MET A 498 0.30 2.46 24.32
C MET A 498 1.14 1.17 24.36
N ALA A 499 0.83 0.26 25.27
CA ALA A 499 1.58 -1.00 25.44
C ALA A 499 1.50 -1.91 24.20
N ALA A 500 0.36 -1.93 23.49
CA ALA A 500 0.22 -2.73 22.28
C ALA A 500 1.01 -2.13 21.10
N ALA A 501 1.08 -0.81 21.00
CA ALA A 501 1.89 -0.08 20.03
C ALA A 501 3.39 -0.31 20.28
N ASP A 502 3.86 -0.19 21.52
CA ASP A 502 5.27 -0.45 21.88
C ASP A 502 5.65 -1.91 21.61
N LYS A 503 4.79 -2.86 22.00
CA LYS A 503 4.99 -4.28 21.68
C LYS A 503 5.06 -4.51 20.17
N ARG A 504 4.27 -3.80 19.38
CA ARG A 504 4.33 -3.86 17.91
C ARG A 504 5.65 -3.32 17.37
N LEU A 505 6.10 -2.16 17.83
CA LEU A 505 7.40 -1.60 17.44
C LEU A 505 8.54 -2.58 17.75
N GLN A 506 8.55 -3.17 18.96
CA GLN A 506 9.52 -4.19 19.35
C GLN A 506 9.48 -5.41 18.43
N ARG A 507 8.29 -5.88 18.03
CA ARG A 507 8.13 -7.00 17.08
C ARG A 507 8.72 -6.71 15.69
N TYR A 508 8.80 -5.44 15.31
CA TYR A 508 9.42 -5.06 14.05
C TYR A 508 10.93 -5.18 14.09
N PHE A 509 11.59 -5.10 15.25
CA PHE A 509 13.03 -5.32 15.36
C PHE A 509 13.40 -6.76 14.97
N ARG A 510 13.81 -6.94 13.71
CA ARG A 510 14.34 -8.21 13.20
C ARG A 510 15.81 -8.06 12.81
N PRO A 511 16.64 -9.11 12.96
CA PRO A 511 18.04 -9.09 12.51
C PRO A 511 18.20 -8.77 11.03
N SER A 512 17.20 -9.08 10.21
CA SER A 512 17.18 -8.85 8.76
C SER A 512 16.88 -7.42 8.35
N LEU A 513 16.52 -6.53 9.28
CA LEU A 513 16.19 -5.15 8.93
C LEU A 513 17.44 -4.33 8.58
N SER A 514 17.27 -3.39 7.65
CA SER A 514 18.32 -2.41 7.37
C SER A 514 18.65 -1.56 8.60
N ALA A 515 19.87 -1.00 8.61
CA ALA A 515 20.28 -0.09 9.69
C ALA A 515 19.38 1.15 9.76
N ALA A 516 18.92 1.66 8.61
CA ALA A 516 18.00 2.79 8.53
C ALA A 516 16.65 2.49 9.18
N THR A 517 16.01 1.37 8.84
CA THR A 517 14.73 0.96 9.44
C THR A 517 14.88 0.73 10.95
N ARG A 518 15.99 0.11 11.40
CA ARG A 518 16.25 -0.06 12.84
C ARG A 518 16.40 1.26 13.57
N LYS A 519 17.09 2.25 12.97
CA LYS A 519 17.21 3.59 13.53
C LYS A 519 15.84 4.26 13.68
N VAL A 520 14.98 4.15 12.67
CA VAL A 520 13.60 4.67 12.73
C VAL A 520 12.79 4.00 13.84
N LEU A 521 12.85 2.67 13.95
CA LEU A 521 12.14 1.95 15.01
C LEU A 521 12.64 2.31 16.41
N GLN A 522 13.96 2.52 16.55
CA GLN A 522 14.56 2.96 17.81
C GLN A 522 14.09 4.38 18.15
N GLU A 523 14.12 5.30 17.18
CA GLU A 523 13.62 6.67 17.34
C GLU A 523 12.14 6.69 17.75
N LEU A 524 11.31 5.75 17.26
CA LEU A 524 9.90 5.67 17.66
C LEU A 524 9.69 5.03 19.04
N LEU A 525 10.60 4.15 19.49
CA LEU A 525 10.56 3.60 20.85
C LEU A 525 11.05 4.60 21.90
N GLU A 526 11.99 5.46 21.52
CA GLU A 526 12.64 6.49 22.34
C GLU A 526 12.54 7.86 21.65
N PRO A 527 11.32 8.41 21.50
CA PRO A 527 11.12 9.65 20.76
C PRO A 527 11.71 10.86 21.49
N THR A 528 12.11 11.85 20.70
CA THR A 528 12.58 13.17 21.15
C THR A 528 11.62 14.27 20.70
N ASP A 529 11.81 15.50 21.17
CA ASP A 529 11.06 16.66 20.66
C ASP A 529 11.19 16.81 19.15
N ASN A 530 12.39 16.58 18.61
CA ASN A 530 12.62 16.59 17.16
C ASN A 530 11.82 15.48 16.44
N THR A 531 11.67 14.32 17.06
CA THR A 531 10.82 13.24 16.55
C THR A 531 9.35 13.67 16.48
N ALA A 532 8.84 14.27 17.56
CA ALA A 532 7.47 14.79 17.62
C ALA A 532 7.22 15.91 16.59
N GLU A 533 8.18 16.81 16.42
CA GLU A 533 8.13 17.90 15.45
C GLU A 533 8.12 17.40 14.01
N ARG A 534 9.00 16.45 13.65
CA ARG A 534 9.01 15.85 12.30
C ARG A 534 7.68 15.16 11.98
N ILE A 535 7.11 14.41 12.92
CA ILE A 535 5.80 13.74 12.72
C ILE A 535 4.65 14.75 12.63
N ARG A 536 4.76 15.90 13.34
CA ARG A 536 3.85 17.03 13.18
C ARG A 536 3.92 17.59 11.75
N GLN A 537 5.12 17.82 11.24
CA GLN A 537 5.36 18.30 9.87
C GLN A 537 4.86 17.32 8.79
N ASP A 538 4.99 16.01 9.01
CA ASP A 538 4.41 14.98 8.13
C ASP A 538 2.88 15.16 8.03
N THR A 539 2.23 15.42 9.15
CA THR A 539 0.77 15.58 9.20
C THR A 539 0.32 16.92 8.59
N GLU A 540 1.08 18.00 8.79
CA GLU A 540 0.86 19.27 8.08
C GLU A 540 1.01 19.11 6.57
N THR A 541 2.02 18.34 6.14
CA THR A 541 2.23 18.00 4.73
C THR A 541 1.04 17.21 4.18
N ALA A 542 0.50 16.26 4.95
CA ALA A 542 -0.70 15.54 4.56
C ALA A 542 -1.92 16.47 4.41
N LEU A 543 -2.16 17.37 5.35
CA LEU A 543 -3.25 18.36 5.29
C LEU A 543 -3.12 19.28 4.07
N TRP A 544 -1.90 19.70 3.73
CA TRP A 544 -1.64 20.46 2.52
C TRP A 544 -1.97 19.66 1.25
N LEU A 545 -1.54 18.39 1.17
CA LEU A 545 -1.86 17.51 0.04
C LEU A 545 -3.37 17.26 -0.11
N ILE A 546 -4.11 17.12 1.00
CA ILE A 546 -5.57 16.97 0.99
C ILE A 546 -6.23 18.21 0.37
N ARG A 547 -5.78 19.42 0.72
CA ARG A 547 -6.31 20.66 0.14
C ARG A 547 -6.05 20.73 -1.37
N GLN A 548 -4.85 20.37 -1.82
CA GLN A 548 -4.54 20.29 -3.26
C GLN A 548 -5.42 19.25 -3.96
N SER A 549 -5.62 18.08 -3.33
CA SER A 549 -6.51 17.05 -3.84
C SER A 549 -7.96 17.52 -3.93
N ALA A 550 -8.45 18.28 -2.95
CA ALA A 550 -9.80 18.82 -2.96
C ALA A 550 -9.98 19.85 -4.09
N ALA A 551 -9.02 20.75 -4.29
CA ALA A 551 -9.04 21.70 -5.39
C ALA A 551 -9.10 21.01 -6.77
N ASN A 552 -8.31 19.94 -6.97
CA ASN A 552 -8.37 19.13 -8.20
C ASN A 552 -9.73 18.43 -8.38
N ALA A 553 -10.32 17.91 -7.31
CA ALA A 553 -11.64 17.28 -7.35
C ALA A 553 -12.76 18.31 -7.65
N GLU A 554 -12.66 19.53 -7.13
CA GLU A 554 -13.58 20.63 -7.46
C GLU A 554 -13.43 21.09 -8.91
N ALA A 555 -12.20 21.12 -9.45
CA ALA A 555 -11.96 21.35 -10.86
C ALA A 555 -12.59 20.25 -11.73
N ALA A 556 -12.46 18.99 -11.31
CA ALA A 556 -13.12 17.85 -11.95
C ALA A 556 -14.66 18.01 -11.95
N GLU A 557 -15.25 18.49 -10.85
CA GLU A 557 -16.70 18.71 -10.74
C GLU A 557 -17.19 19.79 -11.71
N LYS A 558 -16.40 20.86 -11.88
CA LYS A 558 -16.70 21.92 -12.87
C LYS A 558 -16.68 21.39 -14.30
N ILE A 559 -15.80 20.42 -14.60
CA ILE A 559 -15.69 19.80 -15.93
C ILE A 559 -16.80 18.77 -16.18
N ASN A 560 -17.10 17.92 -15.20
CA ASN A 560 -18.10 16.86 -15.33
C ASN A 560 -18.82 16.59 -13.98
N PRO A 561 -19.95 17.28 -13.70
CA PRO A 561 -20.65 17.24 -12.42
C PRO A 561 -21.44 15.94 -12.24
N THR A 562 -20.73 14.89 -11.84
CA THR A 562 -21.27 13.53 -11.69
C THR A 562 -21.48 13.16 -10.23
N ALA A 563 -22.20 12.08 -9.95
CA ALA A 563 -22.32 11.57 -8.58
C ALA A 563 -20.96 11.07 -8.05
N GLU A 564 -20.15 10.51 -8.95
CA GLU A 564 -18.83 9.96 -8.67
C GLU A 564 -17.83 11.04 -8.23
N VAL A 565 -17.81 12.19 -8.90
CA VAL A 565 -16.92 13.31 -8.54
C VAL A 565 -17.35 13.96 -7.22
N ARG A 566 -18.65 14.20 -7.02
CA ARG A 566 -19.17 14.68 -5.71
C ARG A 566 -18.86 13.73 -4.57
N THR A 567 -18.94 12.42 -4.80
CA THR A 567 -18.56 11.41 -3.80
C THR A 567 -17.07 11.49 -3.47
N LEU A 568 -16.21 11.74 -4.46
CA LEU A 568 -14.77 11.95 -4.24
C LEU A 568 -14.52 13.19 -3.36
N ILE A 569 -15.17 14.31 -3.64
CA ILE A 569 -15.06 15.54 -2.83
C ILE A 569 -15.45 15.28 -1.37
N GLN A 570 -16.58 14.62 -1.14
CA GLN A 570 -17.03 14.26 0.21
C GLN A 570 -16.03 13.33 0.92
N ALA A 571 -15.41 12.39 0.19
CA ALA A 571 -14.42 11.47 0.74
C ALA A 571 -13.11 12.19 1.12
N LEU A 572 -12.72 13.23 0.36
CA LEU A 572 -11.56 14.06 0.69
C LEU A 572 -11.78 14.90 1.95
N GLU A 573 -12.99 15.40 2.16
CA GLU A 573 -13.33 16.10 3.41
C GLU A 573 -13.28 15.15 4.62
N ARG A 574 -13.77 13.91 4.48
CA ARG A 574 -13.61 12.89 5.51
C ARG A 574 -12.13 12.57 5.78
N LEU A 575 -11.31 12.53 4.73
CA LEU A 575 -9.87 12.30 4.86
C LEU A 575 -9.19 13.47 5.60
N ARG A 576 -9.63 14.71 5.38
CA ARG A 576 -9.18 15.88 6.15
C ARG A 576 -9.48 15.74 7.64
N ILE A 577 -10.70 15.32 7.99
CA ILE A 577 -11.09 15.11 9.39
C ILE A 577 -10.28 13.98 10.01
N ALA A 578 -10.09 12.87 9.28
CA ALA A 578 -9.22 11.79 9.72
C ALA A 578 -7.78 12.27 9.96
N ALA A 579 -7.21 13.08 9.07
CA ALA A 579 -5.87 13.63 9.23
C ALA A 579 -5.71 14.42 10.53
N LEU A 580 -6.68 15.27 10.87
CA LEU A 580 -6.67 16.05 12.12
C LEU A 580 -6.79 15.15 13.36
N PHE A 581 -7.66 14.14 13.32
CA PHE A 581 -7.75 13.18 14.42
C PHE A 581 -6.43 12.42 14.62
N TRP A 582 -5.84 11.92 13.54
CA TRP A 582 -4.58 11.17 13.58
C TRP A 582 -3.39 12.03 14.00
N GLN A 583 -3.42 13.34 13.71
CA GLN A 583 -2.46 14.29 14.24
C GLN A 583 -2.44 14.25 15.77
N GLU A 584 -3.59 14.44 16.40
CA GLU A 584 -3.71 14.48 17.85
C GLU A 584 -3.40 13.10 18.47
N LEU A 585 -3.75 12.01 17.77
CA LEU A 585 -3.44 10.64 18.20
C LEU A 585 -1.93 10.39 18.29
N LYS A 586 -1.19 10.80 17.25
CA LYS A 586 0.28 10.69 17.23
C LYS A 586 0.94 11.60 18.26
N GLN A 587 0.46 12.83 18.40
CA GLN A 587 0.99 13.78 19.38
C GLN A 587 0.80 13.25 20.81
N ALA A 588 -0.39 12.75 21.17
CA ALA A 588 -0.63 12.16 22.48
C ALA A 588 0.30 10.98 22.77
N TYR A 589 0.52 10.08 21.80
CA TYR A 589 1.45 8.95 21.93
C TYR A 589 2.89 9.43 22.16
N LEU A 590 3.40 10.31 21.29
CA LEU A 590 4.80 10.75 21.32
C LEU A 590 5.10 11.60 22.56
N LEU A 591 4.24 12.55 22.91
CA LEU A 591 4.43 13.42 24.07
C LEU A 591 4.40 12.63 25.38
N ALA A 592 3.54 11.61 25.50
CA ALA A 592 3.53 10.74 26.68
C ALA A 592 4.82 9.91 26.82
N LYS A 593 5.42 9.51 25.69
CA LYS A 593 6.72 8.82 25.66
C LYS A 593 7.89 9.75 25.97
N ILE A 594 7.88 10.97 25.44
CA ILE A 594 8.89 12.00 25.78
C ILE A 594 8.79 12.35 27.26
N TYR A 595 7.57 12.51 27.80
CA TYR A 595 7.35 12.80 29.21
C TYR A 595 7.92 11.75 30.15
N GLN A 596 7.88 10.47 29.76
CA GLN A 596 8.51 9.38 30.51
C GLN A 596 10.03 9.60 30.68
N VAL A 597 10.66 10.28 29.73
CA VAL A 597 12.12 10.51 29.71
C VAL A 597 12.47 11.83 30.39
N ASP A 598 11.76 12.91 30.07
CA ASP A 598 12.11 14.27 30.50
C ASP A 598 11.46 14.70 31.84
N GLY A 599 10.32 14.12 32.21
CA GLY A 599 9.51 14.53 33.36
C GLY A 599 8.99 15.97 33.32
N ALA A 600 9.07 16.66 32.17
CA ALA A 600 8.78 18.08 32.07
C ALA A 600 7.27 18.37 32.10
N SER A 601 6.86 19.32 32.95
CA SER A 601 5.45 19.69 33.10
C SER A 601 4.84 20.21 31.79
N GLY A 602 5.61 20.95 30.98
CA GLY A 602 5.19 21.42 29.66
C GLY A 602 4.83 20.28 28.71
N THR A 603 5.66 19.23 28.65
CA THR A 603 5.44 18.03 27.84
C THR A 603 4.16 17.31 28.29
N ARG A 604 3.94 17.18 29.60
CA ARG A 604 2.71 16.61 30.15
C ARG A 604 1.46 17.42 29.74
N THR A 605 1.49 18.73 29.95
CA THR A 605 0.35 19.60 29.60
C THR A 605 0.05 19.51 28.11
N ALA A 606 1.08 19.45 27.25
CA ALA A 606 0.90 19.26 25.82
C ALA A 606 0.23 17.90 25.49
N ALA A 607 0.62 16.82 26.17
CA ALA A 607 -0.01 15.51 26.03
C ALA A 607 -1.49 15.53 26.46
N GLU A 608 -1.81 16.15 27.60
CA GLU A 608 -3.18 16.30 28.10
C GLU A 608 -4.06 17.15 27.15
N VAL A 609 -3.50 18.20 26.54
CA VAL A 609 -4.20 18.99 25.52
C VAL A 609 -4.53 18.14 24.29
N ALA A 610 -3.60 17.30 23.82
CA ALA A 610 -3.84 16.39 22.71
C ALA A 610 -4.94 15.36 23.06
N LEU A 611 -4.93 14.80 24.27
CA LEU A 611 -5.98 13.89 24.76
C LEU A 611 -7.36 14.55 24.82
N LYS A 612 -7.45 15.79 25.32
CA LYS A 612 -8.71 16.54 25.36
C LYS A 612 -9.29 16.76 23.96
N LYS A 613 -8.44 17.10 22.98
CA LYS A 613 -8.87 17.22 21.58
C LYS A 613 -9.33 15.89 21.02
N LEU A 614 -8.63 14.79 21.27
CA LEU A 614 -9.06 13.44 20.86
C LEU A 614 -10.43 13.06 21.44
N ALA A 615 -10.66 13.35 22.72
CA ALA A 615 -11.96 13.12 23.36
C ALA A 615 -13.07 13.92 22.67
N SER A 616 -12.79 15.18 22.29
CA SER A 616 -13.76 15.98 21.54
C SER A 616 -14.10 15.39 20.17
N PHE A 617 -13.13 14.78 19.46
CA PHE A 617 -13.43 14.05 18.22
C PHE A 617 -14.34 12.84 18.47
N ALA A 618 -14.15 12.15 19.60
CA ALA A 618 -14.98 11.00 19.97
C ALA A 618 -16.44 11.39 20.19
N GLU A 619 -16.70 12.53 20.83
CA GLU A 619 -18.05 13.07 21.02
C GLU A 619 -18.75 13.40 19.69
N HIS A 620 -18.00 13.83 18.68
CA HIS A 620 -18.52 14.15 17.35
C HIS A 620 -18.64 12.93 16.42
N GLN A 621 -18.25 11.72 16.85
CA GLN A 621 -18.34 10.50 16.02
C GLN A 621 -19.77 10.16 15.61
N THR A 622 -20.77 10.49 16.42
CA THR A 622 -22.18 10.26 16.11
C THR A 622 -22.65 11.03 14.88
N ALA A 623 -22.05 12.19 14.59
CA ALA A 623 -22.30 12.94 13.35
C ALA A 623 -21.57 12.32 12.15
N MET A 624 -20.52 11.52 12.39
CA MET A 624 -19.67 10.91 11.38
C MET A 624 -19.82 9.38 11.33
N ARG A 625 -21.08 8.89 11.33
CA ARG A 625 -21.41 7.45 11.31
C ARG A 625 -20.60 6.66 10.28
N ASP A 626 -20.35 7.25 9.12
CA ASP A 626 -19.62 6.62 8.02
C ASP A 626 -18.13 6.35 8.31
N VAL A 627 -17.49 7.06 9.24
CA VAL A 627 -16.07 6.85 9.62
C VAL A 627 -15.91 6.36 11.07
N ALA A 628 -17.01 6.05 11.76
CA ALA A 628 -17.01 5.59 13.15
C ALA A 628 -16.09 4.39 13.40
N SER A 629 -15.97 3.47 12.42
CA SER A 629 -15.07 2.32 12.52
C SER A 629 -13.60 2.71 12.63
N MET A 630 -13.19 3.85 12.07
CA MET A 630 -11.81 4.35 12.13
C MET A 630 -11.39 4.73 13.55
N PHE A 631 -12.36 5.17 14.35
CA PHE A 631 -12.12 5.62 15.71
C PHE A 631 -12.30 4.51 16.75
N LYS A 632 -12.52 3.26 16.30
CA LYS A 632 -12.64 2.12 17.20
C LYS A 632 -11.37 1.98 18.03
N GLY A 633 -11.53 1.95 19.36
CA GLY A 633 -10.41 1.84 20.31
C GLY A 633 -9.87 3.17 20.82
N THR A 634 -10.44 4.32 20.42
CA THR A 634 -10.02 5.65 20.91
C THR A 634 -10.08 5.75 22.43
N ASP A 635 -11.19 5.36 23.07
CA ASP A 635 -11.33 5.46 24.53
C ASP A 635 -10.30 4.60 25.27
N ALA A 636 -10.05 3.39 24.76
CA ALA A 636 -9.04 2.49 25.32
C ALA A 636 -7.62 3.05 25.14
N PHE A 637 -7.36 3.75 24.04
CA PHE A 637 -6.09 4.45 23.83
C PHE A 637 -5.94 5.63 24.81
N ILE A 638 -6.94 6.52 24.90
CA ILE A 638 -6.94 7.68 25.82
C ILE A 638 -6.68 7.20 27.25
N ALA A 639 -7.46 6.24 27.73
CA ALA A 639 -7.26 5.68 29.07
C ALA A 639 -5.87 5.07 29.27
N SER A 640 -5.30 4.46 28.22
CA SER A 640 -3.93 3.92 28.29
C SER A 640 -2.86 5.00 28.39
N VAL A 641 -3.04 6.16 27.73
CA VAL A 641 -2.12 7.30 27.83
C VAL A 641 -2.27 7.99 29.19
N GLU A 642 -3.48 8.21 29.67
CA GLU A 642 -3.71 8.79 31.00
C GLU A 642 -3.09 7.96 32.12
N ASN A 643 -3.24 6.64 32.06
CA ASN A 643 -2.61 5.73 33.01
C ASN A 643 -1.09 5.78 32.90
N TRP A 644 -0.56 5.85 31.68
CA TRP A 644 0.88 6.00 31.43
C TRP A 644 1.45 7.28 32.07
N LEU A 645 0.79 8.43 31.88
CA LEU A 645 1.21 9.70 32.48
C LEU A 645 1.18 9.63 34.01
N LYS A 646 0.13 9.04 34.60
CA LYS A 646 0.03 8.84 36.06
C LYS A 646 1.11 7.91 36.60
N ASP A 647 1.51 6.90 35.85
CA ASP A 647 2.59 6.00 36.27
C ASP A 647 3.97 6.69 36.16
N CYS A 648 4.17 7.55 35.16
CA CYS A 648 5.36 8.39 35.05
C CYS A 648 5.52 9.29 36.29
N ASP A 649 4.43 9.92 36.77
CA ASP A 649 4.44 10.74 38.01
C ASP A 649 4.95 9.96 39.22
N LYS A 650 4.52 8.71 39.37
CA LYS A 650 4.93 7.86 40.50
C LYS A 650 6.42 7.53 40.43
N THR A 651 6.96 7.37 39.22
CA THR A 651 8.37 7.01 39.00
C THR A 651 9.32 8.21 39.01
N ALA A 652 8.86 9.39 38.58
CA ALA A 652 9.67 10.61 38.52
C ALA A 652 10.05 11.17 39.91
N VAL A 653 9.42 10.69 40.98
CA VAL A 653 9.72 11.04 42.37
C VAL A 653 11.04 10.42 42.87
N LEU A 654 11.65 9.50 42.11
CA LEU A 654 12.96 8.95 42.43
C LEU A 654 14.05 9.69 41.62
N PRO A 655 14.99 10.41 42.27
CA PRO A 655 16.09 11.06 41.56
C PRO A 655 16.88 10.01 40.78
N ARG A 656 17.14 10.28 39.49
CA ARG A 656 18.09 9.49 38.69
C ARG A 656 19.53 9.82 39.03
#